data_AF-A0A536GUJ8-F1
#
_entry.id   AF-A0A536GUJ8-F1
#
_cell.length_a   1.000
_cell.length_b   1.000
_cell.length_c   1.000
_cell.angle_alpha   90.00
_cell.angle_beta   90.00
_cell.angle_gamma   90.00
#
_symmetry.space_group_name_H-M   'P 1'
#
loop_
_entity.id
_entity.type
_entity.pdbx_description
1 polymer ?
#
loop_
_entity_poly.entity_id
_entity_poly.type
_entity_poly.pdbx_seq_one_letter_code
_entity_poly.pdbx_strand_id
1 'polypeptide(L)'
;MVIAAITAITFGVLAASSFALLCFGLNLLFLTWRSTRIRNGPSAVIASGDEHDVCVQIPIYNERYVAERVIDAVCEMDWSRERFEVQVLDDSDDETSFIASRRVAHWRQKGINITHVRRGTREGFKAGALAHGLTLTSAPFVAIFDADFVPLSDFLRRTVGVFDDARIGFAQARWGHLDEGYSWFTRLQALAIDFHFLIEQAVRSDRGYFTNFTGTAGVWRRETIDDAGGWSAATLTEDLDLSYRAQLRGWRAAYIDDLVVPEELPVSIDAYRRQQSRWATGSFQSAFLLMGPVLRSSNRVAVKFQAAVHLVAYGVGPVMLLQLACYPFLLVIYSQSHVDVPWQLEDAFLLAIAVSASPWIGFMVAQTRRGRPWWAGVPAVLCQLVGAGMSFNALLALGRATRRGGEFVRTPKYRIVERGQEWRDQAYVRVGDPKTAVEAVLGLSALAIVPVALVASQYLVATYSSLFAAGFLTVAALSLADLLQVVTLRRMGRRALGRLRAAAPAAGLIGLCGLLLVVAAQMAEPFEDGYGHWLIAANLDSTGHLHDPLFGMEDTWLPGYHVLAAAVLRVFGLWQLGALKVLGAMLGLATLTCVYWIAPNVRQGRLAVILLALNPVFLFTSGSAVVEPLMTALLAGASLAAIKRKMRLAALLAALAAVTATKAWIWIGAAVGVLVLEQVVAGLRKRSAHSIPAAAWAVPALALLVVLQFGYLPATHSLARGSTEVLSAAARGSVAATGIARLVQLATSYGLAALPLFALGIVGLVGAIRRPETAGGPAVIRFLHVPALVYLTTVFALVGAGAYTGSHRYLYPALPSLALLAAAALDRQPAVARVGAAAAGALLAVAFLPVFFNFAAGNNGLIAAGHAAAGQNGMLITDSPVVAYYSHRQPAEIAGSQVLPPDRRLAVSWMSANGVNALVLEGISYYRATSLFPDLASGHASPPFGPLGEQAHYQVAGGKPVFAYRFGSELQTQSIYPGVAACIEGDTGTGKTAFLAKGVVLEVAGVEVAGEGMGLGVPIVHYADGWVYSRTAKTDDIPTLTTTTWKRTYTLDEIGGDAAHAYAFDPIESRGQIEVTYTVDAIGIRVAVKVLSLAPGFTEVGVLNEQSAAFNDFAADKSPTLVDRNFGNWVPVTGAWARLQSKSLGVQYWLPFIAGAQMHGGRELVPPDFNWAGLDYVFGPSFTGTSYVILVQAAR
;
A
#
# COMPACT_ATOMS: atom_id res chain seq x y z
N MET A 1 9.72 -27.27 10.69
CA MET A 1 10.97 -26.98 11.44
C MET A 1 11.59 -25.63 11.09
N VAL A 2 11.84 -25.32 9.80
CA VAL A 2 12.42 -24.03 9.37
C VAL A 2 11.57 -22.82 9.77
N ILE A 3 10.25 -22.86 9.54
CA ILE A 3 9.33 -21.77 9.93
C ILE A 3 9.37 -21.55 11.45
N ALA A 4 9.31 -22.60 12.25
CA ALA A 4 9.41 -22.50 13.72
C ALA A 4 10.73 -21.86 14.19
N ALA A 5 11.85 -22.18 13.54
CA ALA A 5 13.15 -21.55 13.83
C ALA A 5 13.16 -20.06 13.46
N ILE A 6 12.65 -19.69 12.28
CA ILE A 6 12.53 -18.29 11.84
C ILE A 6 11.61 -17.51 12.81
N THR A 7 10.50 -18.10 13.23
CA THR A 7 9.57 -17.52 14.21
C THR A 7 10.26 -17.26 15.54
N ALA A 8 10.96 -18.25 16.11
CA ALA A 8 11.66 -18.12 17.37
C ALA A 8 12.76 -17.03 17.31
N ILE A 9 13.54 -17.00 16.23
CA ILE A 9 14.58 -15.98 16.02
C ILE A 9 13.95 -14.59 15.89
N THR A 10 12.90 -14.45 15.08
CA THR A 10 12.25 -13.15 14.84
C THR A 10 11.67 -12.57 16.14
N PHE A 11 10.93 -13.37 16.91
CA PHE A 11 10.40 -12.94 18.20
C PHE A 11 11.50 -12.66 19.22
N GLY A 12 12.56 -13.49 19.28
CA GLY A 12 13.69 -13.27 20.17
C GLY A 12 14.42 -11.95 19.88
N VAL A 13 14.67 -11.66 18.60
CA VAL A 13 15.30 -10.41 18.16
C VAL A 13 14.40 -9.20 18.45
N LEU A 14 13.10 -9.29 18.16
CA LEU A 14 12.14 -8.22 18.44
C LEU A 14 12.00 -7.95 19.94
N ALA A 15 11.96 -8.99 20.78
CA ALA A 15 11.89 -8.84 22.23
C ALA A 15 13.15 -8.18 22.80
N ALA A 16 14.33 -8.68 22.41
CA ALA A 16 15.61 -8.14 22.87
C ALA A 16 15.83 -6.69 22.43
N SER A 17 15.53 -6.37 21.16
CA SER A 17 15.63 -5.00 20.64
C SER A 17 14.61 -4.06 21.29
N SER A 18 13.38 -4.50 21.50
CA SER A 18 12.33 -3.69 22.17
C SER A 18 12.70 -3.40 23.61
N PHE A 19 13.24 -4.39 24.33
CA PHE A 19 13.73 -4.20 25.69
C PHE A 19 14.88 -3.19 25.74
N ALA A 20 15.84 -3.27 24.82
CA ALA A 20 16.94 -2.31 24.73
C ALA A 20 16.42 -0.88 24.49
N LEU A 21 15.50 -0.68 23.54
CA LEU A 21 14.89 0.62 23.24
C LEU A 21 14.05 1.15 24.41
N LEU A 22 13.34 0.28 25.12
CA LEU A 22 12.61 0.62 26.34
C LEU A 22 13.57 1.14 27.41
N CYS A 23 14.70 0.46 27.66
CA CYS A 23 15.73 0.91 28.59
C CYS A 23 16.29 2.28 28.20
N PHE A 24 16.56 2.52 26.90
CA PHE A 24 17.00 3.83 26.41
C PHE A 24 15.95 4.92 26.66
N GLY A 25 14.69 4.69 26.28
CA GLY A 25 13.63 5.68 26.46
C GLY A 25 13.33 5.97 27.93
N LEU A 26 13.33 4.96 28.80
CA LEU A 26 13.23 5.15 30.25
C LEU A 26 14.42 5.96 30.80
N ASN A 27 15.63 5.72 30.30
CA ASN A 27 16.79 6.52 30.67
C ASN A 27 16.63 7.99 30.25
N LEU A 28 16.15 8.26 29.02
CA LEU A 28 15.90 9.63 28.55
C LEU A 28 14.82 10.33 29.40
N LEU A 29 13.75 9.63 29.77
CA LEU A 29 12.75 10.15 30.71
C LEU A 29 13.34 10.46 32.08
N PHE A 30 14.19 9.57 32.60
CA PHE A 30 14.89 9.79 33.86
C PHE A 30 15.77 11.03 33.80
N LEU A 31 16.62 11.16 32.78
CA LEU A 31 17.47 12.35 32.59
C LEU A 31 16.61 13.61 32.44
N THR A 32 15.56 13.56 31.63
CA THR A 32 14.62 14.68 31.44
C THR A 32 13.98 15.11 32.76
N TRP A 33 13.41 14.18 33.53
CA TRP A 33 12.81 14.47 34.82
C TRP A 33 13.82 14.96 35.87
N ARG A 34 15.05 14.45 35.85
CA ARG A 34 16.12 14.95 36.72
C ARG A 34 16.53 16.36 36.35
N SER A 35 16.59 16.68 35.06
CA SER A 35 16.97 17.99 34.56
C SER A 35 16.04 19.10 35.05
N THR A 36 14.73 18.82 35.19
CA THR A 36 13.76 19.80 35.73
C THR A 36 13.94 20.07 37.22
N ARG A 37 14.72 19.24 37.93
CA ARG A 37 15.01 19.38 39.36
C ARG A 37 16.38 19.97 39.63
N ILE A 38 17.20 20.19 38.60
CA ILE A 38 18.47 20.91 38.73
C ILE A 38 18.11 22.36 39.06
N ARG A 39 18.57 22.82 40.22
CA ARG A 39 18.48 24.24 40.57
C ARG A 39 19.60 24.95 39.84
N ASN A 40 19.29 26.04 39.16
CA ASN A 40 20.32 26.93 38.65
C ASN A 40 21.15 27.40 39.86
N GLY A 41 22.40 26.94 39.94
CA GLY A 41 23.34 27.43 40.94
C GLY A 41 23.61 28.93 40.72
N PRO A 42 24.16 29.63 41.72
CA PRO A 42 24.70 30.96 41.47
C PRO A 42 25.66 30.92 40.27
N SER A 43 25.62 31.95 39.43
CA SER A 43 26.50 32.08 38.26
C SER A 43 27.94 31.75 38.63
N ALA A 44 28.64 31.08 37.70
CA ALA A 44 30.02 30.64 37.91
C ALA A 44 30.84 31.71 38.63
N VAL A 45 31.55 31.31 39.70
CA VAL A 45 32.39 32.20 40.50
C VAL A 45 33.33 32.90 39.52
N ILE A 46 33.13 34.21 39.35
CA ILE A 46 34.04 35.04 38.56
C ILE A 46 35.37 34.98 39.28
N ALA A 47 36.40 34.44 38.61
CA ALA A 47 37.73 34.32 39.21
C ALA A 47 38.18 35.69 39.74
N SER A 48 38.31 35.82 41.07
CA SER A 48 38.66 37.07 41.77
C SER A 48 40.03 37.00 42.47
N GLY A 49 40.91 36.10 42.02
CA GLY A 49 42.26 35.89 42.55
C GLY A 49 43.36 36.12 41.51
N ASP A 50 44.60 35.74 41.83
CA ASP A 50 45.73 35.79 40.90
C ASP A 50 45.45 34.92 39.65
N GLU A 51 45.48 35.54 38.47
CA GLU A 51 45.17 34.87 37.21
C GLU A 51 46.18 33.77 36.89
N HIS A 52 45.77 32.55 36.59
CA HIS A 52 46.70 31.49 36.19
C HIS A 52 47.19 31.65 34.74
N ASP A 53 48.34 31.05 34.42
CA ASP A 53 48.77 30.90 33.02
C ASP A 53 47.75 30.00 32.28
N VAL A 54 47.26 30.50 31.14
CA VAL A 54 46.28 29.81 30.31
C VAL A 54 46.80 29.78 28.87
N CYS A 55 46.75 28.60 28.25
CA CYS A 55 46.99 28.44 26.82
C CYS A 55 45.68 28.12 26.11
N VAL A 56 45.36 28.85 25.04
CA VAL A 56 44.21 28.58 24.19
C VAL A 56 44.67 27.94 22.88
N GLN A 57 44.22 26.72 22.61
CA GLN A 57 44.52 25.98 21.39
C GLN A 57 43.37 26.07 20.39
N ILE A 58 43.69 26.48 19.17
CA ILE A 58 42.76 26.59 18.04
C ILE A 58 43.21 25.63 16.93
N PRO A 59 42.75 24.36 16.92
CA PRO A 59 43.02 23.44 15.82
C PRO A 59 42.28 23.84 14.54
N ILE A 60 43.00 23.94 13.42
CA ILE A 60 42.48 24.39 12.12
C ILE A 60 42.87 23.42 11.00
N TYR A 61 41.90 23.06 10.16
CA TYR A 61 42.14 22.34 8.90
C TYR A 61 41.19 22.78 7.77
N ASN A 62 41.71 23.55 6.83
CA ASN A 62 41.03 24.01 5.60
C ASN A 62 39.76 24.85 5.86
N GLU A 63 39.78 25.71 6.89
CA GLU A 63 38.65 26.49 7.40
C GLU A 63 38.68 27.98 7.00
N ARG A 64 39.00 28.25 5.73
CA ARG A 64 39.16 29.62 5.18
C ARG A 64 38.04 30.62 5.53
N TYR A 65 36.81 30.18 5.72
CA TYR A 65 35.65 31.05 5.95
C TYR A 65 35.46 31.46 7.41
N VAL A 66 36.00 30.67 8.35
CA VAL A 66 35.71 30.82 9.79
C VAL A 66 36.98 31.00 10.64
N ALA A 67 38.16 30.64 10.12
CA ALA A 67 39.45 30.75 10.83
C ALA A 67 39.72 32.15 11.42
N GLU A 68 39.49 33.23 10.66
CA GLU A 68 39.70 34.59 11.19
C GLU A 68 38.76 34.92 12.36
N ARG A 69 37.51 34.45 12.29
CA ARG A 69 36.47 34.74 13.28
C ARG A 69 36.82 34.13 14.65
N VAL A 70 37.29 32.87 14.67
CA VAL A 70 37.70 32.22 15.93
C VAL A 70 38.97 32.84 16.51
N ILE A 71 39.96 33.15 15.66
CA ILE A 71 41.23 33.76 16.11
C ILE A 71 40.94 35.11 16.75
N ASP A 72 40.04 35.90 16.15
CA ASP A 72 39.59 37.18 16.70
C ASP A 72 38.89 37.03 18.04
N ALA A 73 37.88 36.17 18.11
CA ALA A 73 37.12 35.95 19.33
C ALA A 73 37.99 35.47 20.50
N VAL A 74 38.98 34.60 20.23
CA VAL A 74 39.93 34.13 21.25
C VAL A 74 40.88 35.25 21.66
N CYS A 75 41.46 36.01 20.73
CA CYS A 75 42.39 37.09 21.07
C CYS A 75 41.73 38.28 21.79
N GLU A 76 40.41 38.38 21.74
CA GLU A 76 39.60 39.39 22.44
C GLU A 76 39.16 38.97 23.85
N MET A 77 39.57 37.79 24.31
CA MET A 77 39.28 37.34 25.68
C MET A 77 39.89 38.28 26.74
N ASP A 78 39.10 38.53 27.79
CA ASP A 78 39.53 39.26 28.98
C ASP A 78 40.37 38.35 29.88
N TRP A 79 41.69 38.45 29.71
CA TRP A 79 42.72 37.82 30.53
C TRP A 79 44.01 38.65 30.52
N SER A 80 44.85 38.54 31.54
CA SER A 80 46.14 39.24 31.59
C SER A 80 47.05 38.76 30.46
N ARG A 81 47.56 39.72 29.69
CA ARG A 81 48.39 39.46 28.50
C ARG A 81 49.66 38.68 28.81
N GLU A 82 50.22 38.83 30.00
CA GLU A 82 51.44 38.14 30.43
C GLU A 82 51.19 36.64 30.70
N ARG A 83 49.94 36.28 31.02
CA ARG A 83 49.50 34.93 31.41
C ARG A 83 48.55 34.30 30.38
N PHE A 84 48.45 34.91 29.20
CA PHE A 84 47.56 34.50 28.12
C PHE A 84 48.35 34.10 26.88
N GLU A 85 48.38 32.80 26.59
CA GLU A 85 49.01 32.23 25.40
C GLU A 85 47.94 31.74 24.41
N VAL A 86 48.13 31.97 23.11
CA VAL A 86 47.27 31.44 22.05
C VAL A 86 48.09 30.65 21.03
N GLN A 87 47.70 29.41 20.78
CA GLN A 87 48.29 28.53 19.78
C GLN A 87 47.29 28.26 18.65
N VAL A 88 47.59 28.73 17.44
CA VAL A 88 46.85 28.36 16.23
C VAL A 88 47.52 27.12 15.63
N LEU A 89 46.92 25.96 15.82
CA LEU A 89 47.45 24.65 15.42
C LEU A 89 46.93 24.32 14.01
N ASP A 90 47.73 24.62 12.99
CA ASP A 90 47.30 24.61 11.59
C ASP A 90 47.86 23.43 10.80
N ASP A 91 46.97 22.49 10.47
CA ASP A 91 47.25 21.33 9.61
C ASP A 91 46.81 21.56 8.15
N SER A 92 46.41 22.79 7.78
CA SER A 92 45.82 23.08 6.46
C SER A 92 46.82 22.92 5.31
N ASP A 93 46.27 22.56 4.15
CA ASP A 93 46.98 22.38 2.88
C ASP A 93 46.48 23.35 1.78
N ASP A 94 45.64 24.31 2.16
CA ASP A 94 45.06 25.32 1.26
C ASP A 94 45.34 26.77 1.73
N GLU A 95 44.63 27.74 1.15
CA GLU A 95 44.76 29.18 1.46
C GLU A 95 44.49 29.52 2.94
N THR A 96 43.90 28.61 3.72
CA THR A 96 43.66 28.79 5.17
C THR A 96 44.95 29.05 5.93
N SER A 97 46.07 28.40 5.57
CA SER A 97 47.35 28.64 6.24
C SER A 97 47.85 30.08 6.08
N PHE A 98 47.60 30.69 4.92
CA PHE A 98 47.93 32.10 4.69
C PHE A 98 47.00 33.04 5.46
N ILE A 99 45.71 32.70 5.52
CA ILE A 99 44.72 33.46 6.29
C ILE A 99 45.08 33.45 7.79
N ALA A 100 45.40 32.27 8.34
CA ALA A 100 45.81 32.09 9.72
C ALA A 100 47.11 32.85 10.03
N SER A 101 48.15 32.71 9.20
CA SER A 101 49.44 33.38 9.43
C SER A 101 49.32 34.91 9.44
N ARG A 102 48.55 35.47 8.50
CA ARG A 102 48.27 36.92 8.45
C ARG A 102 47.54 37.38 9.71
N ARG A 103 46.55 36.62 10.17
CA ARG A 103 45.75 37.01 11.34
C ARG A 103 46.54 36.87 12.64
N VAL A 104 47.38 35.85 12.77
CA VAL A 104 48.34 35.70 13.87
C VAL A 104 49.30 36.88 13.93
N ALA A 105 49.88 37.29 12.79
CA ALA A 105 50.78 38.45 12.73
C ALA A 105 50.11 39.75 13.21
N HIS A 106 48.85 39.97 12.81
CA HIS A 106 48.04 41.12 13.25
C HIS A 106 47.86 41.17 14.78
N TRP A 107 47.50 40.06 15.42
CA TRP A 107 47.31 40.02 16.87
C TRP A 107 48.62 40.06 17.66
N ARG A 108 49.69 39.48 17.10
CA ARG A 108 51.03 39.62 17.67
C ARG A 108 51.49 41.09 17.70
N GLN A 109 51.22 41.86 16.65
CA GLN A 109 51.49 43.31 16.63
C GLN A 109 50.67 44.09 17.66
N LYS A 110 49.48 43.59 18.03
CA LYS A 110 48.65 44.16 19.11
C LYS A 110 49.11 43.75 20.52
N GLY A 111 50.18 42.96 20.65
CA GLY A 111 50.77 42.55 21.92
C GLY A 111 50.09 41.34 22.57
N ILE A 112 49.40 40.49 21.79
CA ILE A 112 48.93 39.18 22.25
C ILE A 112 50.03 38.14 22.01
N ASN A 113 50.30 37.27 22.98
CA ASN A 113 51.19 36.12 22.82
C ASN A 113 50.51 35.02 22.00
N ILE A 114 50.49 35.20 20.68
CA ILE A 114 49.89 34.26 19.72
C ILE A 114 50.96 33.64 18.81
N THR A 115 50.87 32.33 18.60
CA THR A 115 51.79 31.55 17.76
C THR A 115 51.05 30.73 16.71
N HIS A 116 51.53 30.80 15.47
CA HIS A 116 51.09 29.94 14.37
C HIS A 116 51.97 28.68 14.38
N VAL A 117 51.39 27.54 14.72
CA VAL A 117 52.10 26.27 14.87
C VAL A 117 51.74 25.36 13.71
N ARG A 118 52.75 24.85 12.99
CA ARG A 118 52.59 23.86 11.93
C ARG A 118 53.55 22.70 12.18
N ARG A 119 53.02 21.47 12.16
CA ARG A 119 53.77 20.24 12.52
C ARG A 119 54.23 19.39 11.33
N GLY A 120 53.96 19.82 10.09
CA GLY A 120 54.43 19.18 8.85
C GLY A 120 53.79 17.84 8.47
N THR A 121 53.10 17.16 9.40
CA THR A 121 52.34 15.92 9.18
C THR A 121 50.91 16.08 9.70
N ARG A 122 49.96 15.35 9.13
CA ARG A 122 48.56 15.31 9.61
C ARG A 122 48.24 14.01 10.37
N GLU A 123 49.27 13.29 10.79
CA GLU A 123 49.12 12.05 11.57
C GLU A 123 48.34 12.30 12.87
N GLY A 124 47.35 11.46 13.14
CA GLY A 124 46.47 11.59 14.30
C GLY A 124 45.51 12.79 14.25
N PHE A 125 45.42 13.51 13.13
CA PHE A 125 44.47 14.62 12.91
C PHE A 125 44.43 15.61 14.09
N LYS A 126 43.23 16.03 14.53
CA LYS A 126 43.03 16.98 15.64
C LYS A 126 43.73 16.53 16.94
N ALA A 127 43.61 15.26 17.32
CA ALA A 127 44.26 14.72 18.52
C ALA A 127 45.78 14.90 18.47
N GLY A 128 46.40 14.62 17.32
CA GLY A 128 47.83 14.81 17.14
C GLY A 128 48.26 16.28 17.12
N ALA A 129 47.42 17.17 16.57
CA ALA A 129 47.69 18.61 16.59
C ALA A 129 47.69 19.15 18.03
N LEU A 130 46.67 18.80 18.82
CA LEU A 130 46.56 19.15 20.24
C LEU A 130 47.73 18.58 21.06
N ALA A 131 48.10 17.31 20.82
CA ALA A 131 49.25 16.68 21.48
C ALA A 131 50.56 17.42 21.18
N HIS A 132 50.79 17.83 19.92
CA HIS A 132 51.96 18.60 19.55
C HIS A 132 51.96 19.99 20.22
N GLY A 133 50.82 20.68 20.25
CA GLY A 133 50.67 21.97 20.92
C GLY A 133 50.99 21.90 22.42
N LEU A 134 50.59 20.81 23.10
CA LEU A 134 50.90 20.59 24.53
C LEU A 134 52.39 20.50 24.83
N THR A 135 53.22 20.08 23.87
CA THR A 135 54.69 20.06 24.04
C THR A 135 55.33 21.44 23.98
N LEU A 136 54.60 22.45 23.49
CA LEU A 136 55.09 23.81 23.25
C LEU A 136 54.65 24.84 24.30
N THR A 137 53.78 24.45 25.23
CA THR A 137 53.32 25.29 26.34
C THR A 137 53.64 24.61 27.67
N SER A 138 53.75 25.39 28.75
CA SER A 138 53.79 24.91 30.13
C SER A 138 52.56 25.34 30.95
N ALA A 139 51.55 25.95 30.31
CA ALA A 139 50.37 26.45 31.01
C ALA A 139 49.62 25.31 31.74
N PRO A 140 49.23 25.50 33.01
CA PRO A 140 48.47 24.53 33.78
C PRO A 140 47.04 24.33 33.27
N PHE A 141 46.49 25.31 32.54
CA PHE A 141 45.15 25.25 31.96
C PHE A 141 45.18 25.45 30.46
N VAL A 142 44.44 24.58 29.74
CA VAL A 142 44.38 24.57 28.27
C VAL A 142 42.93 24.68 27.82
N ALA A 143 42.58 25.80 27.19
CA ALA A 143 41.28 26.00 26.56
C ALA A 143 41.32 25.57 25.09
N ILE A 144 40.23 25.01 24.57
CA ILE A 144 40.20 24.48 23.20
C ILE A 144 38.99 25.05 22.45
N PHE A 145 39.23 25.62 21.26
CA PHE A 145 38.19 26.15 20.39
C PHE A 145 38.33 25.66 18.94
N ASP A 146 37.28 25.01 18.43
CA ASP A 146 37.18 24.63 17.02
C ASP A 146 36.88 25.90 16.20
N ALA A 147 37.25 25.90 14.92
CA ALA A 147 37.26 27.14 14.15
C ALA A 147 35.88 27.72 13.83
N ASP A 148 34.82 26.95 14.03
CA ASP A 148 33.44 27.39 13.86
C ASP A 148 32.82 28.02 15.11
N PHE A 149 33.54 28.04 16.25
CA PHE A 149 33.06 28.61 17.50
C PHE A 149 33.45 30.08 17.68
N VAL A 150 32.62 30.80 18.44
CA VAL A 150 32.82 32.21 18.78
C VAL A 150 32.70 32.37 20.30
N PRO A 151 33.79 32.19 21.07
CA PRO A 151 33.75 32.41 22.51
C PRO A 151 33.45 33.86 22.89
N LEU A 152 32.84 34.02 24.06
CA LEU A 152 32.62 35.33 24.69
C LEU A 152 33.93 35.84 25.31
N SER A 153 34.07 37.16 25.40
CA SER A 153 35.28 37.78 25.98
C SER A 153 35.49 37.39 27.44
N ASP A 154 34.42 37.15 28.20
CA ASP A 154 34.46 36.75 29.62
C ASP A 154 34.58 35.23 29.84
N PHE A 155 34.82 34.43 28.78
CA PHE A 155 34.84 32.97 28.86
C PHE A 155 35.79 32.46 29.96
N LEU A 156 37.06 32.87 29.93
CA LEU A 156 38.06 32.39 30.88
C LEU A 156 37.74 32.79 32.33
N ARG A 157 37.23 34.01 32.54
CA ARG A 157 36.78 34.51 33.84
C ARG A 157 35.73 33.62 34.48
N ARG A 158 34.85 33.05 33.66
CA ARG A 158 33.73 32.19 34.09
C ARG A 158 34.08 30.72 34.15
N THR A 159 35.14 30.26 33.46
CA THR A 159 35.55 28.86 33.48
C THR A 159 36.66 28.56 34.47
N VAL A 160 37.68 29.41 34.60
CA VAL A 160 38.91 29.06 35.36
C VAL A 160 38.63 28.91 36.86
N GLY A 161 37.68 29.67 37.42
CA GLY A 161 37.33 29.59 38.85
C GLY A 161 36.80 28.22 39.30
N VAL A 162 36.32 27.36 38.39
CA VAL A 162 35.85 26.02 38.78
C VAL A 162 37.01 25.08 39.15
N PHE A 163 38.24 25.42 38.77
CA PHE A 163 39.43 24.60 39.06
C PHE A 163 39.99 24.81 40.46
N ASP A 164 39.36 25.65 41.28
CA ASP A 164 39.63 25.74 42.73
C ASP A 164 39.38 24.40 43.43
N ASP A 165 38.45 23.58 42.91
CA ASP A 165 38.39 22.16 43.27
C ASP A 165 39.46 21.39 42.48
N ALA A 166 40.51 20.97 43.20
CA ALA A 166 41.62 20.19 42.64
C ALA A 166 41.18 18.87 41.96
N ARG A 167 39.97 18.36 42.24
CA ARG A 167 39.43 17.14 41.60
C ARG A 167 38.83 17.42 40.23
N ILE A 168 38.56 18.67 39.88
CA ILE A 168 38.05 19.03 38.56
C ILE A 168 39.20 18.98 37.56
N GLY A 169 39.05 18.09 36.58
CA GLY A 169 40.01 17.89 35.51
C GLY A 169 39.67 18.64 34.22
N PHE A 170 38.39 18.90 33.97
CA PHE A 170 37.96 19.78 32.89
C PHE A 170 36.63 20.47 33.18
N ALA A 171 36.43 21.59 32.49
CA ALA A 171 35.22 22.41 32.52
C ALA A 171 34.66 22.55 31.09
N GLN A 172 33.37 22.27 30.91
CA GLN A 172 32.66 22.36 29.63
C GLN A 172 31.60 23.45 29.68
N ALA A 173 31.64 24.39 28.73
CA ALA A 173 30.57 25.36 28.50
C ALA A 173 29.50 24.80 27.56
N ARG A 174 28.32 25.42 27.56
CA ARG A 174 27.21 25.05 26.69
C ARG A 174 27.40 25.57 25.27
N TRP A 175 27.04 24.77 24.27
CA TRP A 175 26.99 25.24 22.88
C TRP A 175 25.76 26.13 22.63
N GLY A 176 25.98 27.23 21.92
CA GLY A 176 24.94 28.04 21.29
C GLY A 176 24.99 27.86 19.77
N HIS A 177 24.06 28.49 19.05
CA HIS A 177 23.90 28.27 17.60
C HIS A 177 23.82 29.61 16.87
N LEU A 178 24.78 29.90 15.99
CA LEU A 178 24.82 31.13 15.18
C LEU A 178 23.72 31.16 14.12
N ASP A 179 23.45 30.02 13.50
CA ASP A 179 22.58 29.86 12.31
C ASP A 179 21.30 29.06 12.58
N GLU A 180 20.85 28.99 13.85
CA GLU A 180 19.56 28.37 14.22
C GLU A 180 18.39 28.92 13.39
N GLY A 181 18.44 30.23 13.07
CA GLY A 181 17.42 30.91 12.27
C GLY A 181 17.53 30.75 10.75
N TYR A 182 18.58 30.09 10.26
CA TYR A 182 18.85 29.98 8.82
C TYR A 182 17.81 29.13 8.08
N SER A 183 17.50 27.94 8.62
CA SER A 183 16.57 26.99 8.02
C SER A 183 15.83 26.17 9.08
N TRP A 184 14.75 25.49 8.69
CA TRP A 184 14.10 24.53 9.58
C TRP A 184 15.07 23.40 9.99
N PHE A 185 15.99 23.02 9.10
CA PHE A 185 16.94 21.94 9.33
C PHE A 185 18.01 22.31 10.37
N THR A 186 18.58 23.52 10.28
CA THR A 186 19.51 24.04 11.32
C THR A 186 18.80 24.23 12.65
N ARG A 187 17.52 24.63 12.64
CA ARG A 187 16.70 24.66 13.86
C ARG A 187 16.49 23.28 14.50
N LEU A 188 16.28 22.22 13.72
CA LEU A 188 16.17 20.86 14.28
C LEU A 188 17.49 20.36 14.86
N GLN A 189 18.62 20.67 14.21
CA GLN A 189 19.95 20.37 14.75
C GLN A 189 20.18 21.09 16.08
N ALA A 190 19.84 22.37 16.16
CA ALA A 190 19.91 23.14 17.40
C ALA A 190 19.06 22.51 18.52
N LEU A 191 17.83 22.05 18.22
CA LEU A 191 16.99 21.33 19.18
C LEU A 191 17.63 20.02 19.67
N ALA A 192 18.25 19.26 18.77
CA ALA A 192 18.94 18.02 19.09
C ALA A 192 20.15 18.25 20.01
N ILE A 193 20.95 19.27 19.72
CA ILE A 193 22.13 19.64 20.51
C ILE A 193 21.73 20.26 21.85
N ASP A 194 20.71 21.11 21.86
CA ASP A 194 20.15 21.68 23.10
C ASP A 194 19.70 20.59 24.06
N PHE A 195 19.14 19.47 23.58
CA PHE A 195 18.81 18.32 24.43
C PHE A 195 20.06 17.71 25.07
N HIS A 196 21.12 17.46 24.29
CA HIS A 196 22.37 16.92 24.82
C HIS A 196 22.94 17.80 25.95
N PHE A 197 22.98 19.11 25.75
CA PHE A 197 23.58 20.03 26.72
C PHE A 197 22.66 20.36 27.91
N LEU A 198 21.41 20.74 27.65
CA LEU A 198 20.46 21.16 28.69
C LEU A 198 19.82 19.99 29.44
N ILE A 199 19.97 18.75 28.99
CA ILE A 199 19.40 17.59 29.69
C ILE A 199 20.52 16.63 30.07
N GLU A 200 21.21 16.04 29.10
CA GLU A 200 22.15 14.95 29.36
C GLU A 200 23.40 15.41 30.11
N GLN A 201 24.14 16.39 29.58
CA GLN A 201 25.33 16.97 30.19
C GLN A 201 25.05 17.56 31.57
N ALA A 202 23.98 18.37 31.68
CA ALA A 202 23.58 19.00 32.93
C ALA A 202 23.33 17.97 34.04
N VAL A 203 22.55 16.92 33.76
CA VAL A 203 22.26 15.86 34.76
C VAL A 203 23.50 15.03 35.05
N ARG A 204 24.32 14.77 34.04
CA ARG A 204 25.54 14.00 34.20
C ARG A 204 26.54 14.67 35.13
N SER A 205 26.75 15.97 34.98
CA SER A 205 27.62 16.75 35.87
C SER A 205 27.03 16.86 37.28
N ASP A 206 25.74 17.22 37.42
CA ASP A 206 25.03 17.32 38.72
C ASP A 206 25.09 16.03 39.55
N ARG A 207 25.03 14.86 38.88
CA ARG A 207 24.99 13.54 39.54
C ARG A 207 26.33 12.83 39.61
N GLY A 208 27.39 13.41 39.06
CA GLY A 208 28.71 12.80 38.98
C GLY A 208 28.76 11.54 38.08
N TYR A 209 27.98 11.51 37.01
CA TYR A 209 27.80 10.34 36.13
C TYR A 209 28.79 10.21 34.97
N PHE A 210 30.06 10.53 35.09
CA PHE A 210 30.90 10.76 33.90
C PHE A 210 30.30 11.88 33.02
N THR A 211 31.10 12.66 32.35
CA THR A 211 30.65 13.77 31.48
C THR A 211 31.62 13.81 30.31
N ASN A 212 31.15 14.15 29.14
CA ASN A 212 32.00 14.27 27.96
C ASN A 212 32.41 15.72 27.77
N PHE A 213 33.71 15.95 27.67
CA PHE A 213 34.22 17.09 26.93
C PHE A 213 33.83 16.91 25.46
N THR A 214 33.23 17.92 24.85
CA THR A 214 32.72 17.83 23.47
C THR A 214 33.73 18.36 22.45
N GLY A 215 35.02 18.27 22.79
CA GLY A 215 36.13 18.61 21.88
C GLY A 215 36.41 20.09 21.74
N THR A 216 35.60 20.97 22.32
CA THR A 216 35.70 22.41 22.19
C THR A 216 34.87 23.13 23.25
N ALA A 217 34.99 24.47 23.34
CA ALA A 217 34.24 25.32 24.25
C ALA A 217 34.42 24.92 25.72
N GLY A 218 35.65 24.57 26.10
CA GLY A 218 35.96 24.21 27.48
C GLY A 218 37.45 24.25 27.76
N VAL A 219 37.78 24.05 29.03
CA VAL A 219 39.14 24.16 29.60
C VAL A 219 39.50 22.83 30.23
N TRP A 220 40.74 22.41 30.04
CA TRP A 220 41.34 21.25 30.70
C TRP A 220 42.42 21.70 31.68
N ARG A 221 42.51 21.02 32.82
CA ARG A 221 43.72 21.00 33.64
C ARG A 221 44.75 20.12 32.95
N ARG A 222 45.95 20.64 32.69
CA ARG A 222 47.02 19.92 31.99
C ARG A 222 47.38 18.61 32.70
N GLU A 223 47.54 18.67 34.03
CA GLU A 223 47.83 17.49 34.86
C GLU A 223 46.83 16.35 34.61
N THR A 224 45.55 16.67 34.38
CA THR A 224 44.54 15.67 34.05
C THR A 224 44.78 15.03 32.69
N ILE A 225 45.18 15.81 31.67
CA ILE A 225 45.50 15.28 30.35
C ILE A 225 46.71 14.33 30.46
N ASP A 226 47.75 14.76 31.16
CA ASP A 226 48.99 14.01 31.35
C ASP A 226 48.73 12.71 32.14
N ASP A 227 48.04 12.80 33.28
CA ASP A 227 47.64 11.64 34.09
C ASP A 227 46.72 10.70 33.30
N ALA A 228 45.81 11.22 32.47
CA ALA A 228 44.94 10.42 31.62
C ALA A 228 45.70 9.67 30.50
N GLY A 229 46.97 10.02 30.22
CA GLY A 229 47.80 9.41 29.17
C GLY A 229 47.77 10.17 27.84
N GLY A 230 47.40 11.45 27.86
CA GLY A 230 47.43 12.33 26.70
C GLY A 230 46.27 12.18 25.71
N TRP A 231 46.32 12.97 24.63
CA TRP A 231 45.41 12.85 23.50
C TRP A 231 45.69 11.58 22.70
N SER A 232 44.63 10.86 22.33
CA SER A 232 44.71 9.58 21.61
C SER A 232 44.03 9.68 20.25
N ALA A 233 44.72 9.26 19.20
CA ALA A 233 44.16 9.12 17.84
C ALA A 233 43.52 7.74 17.59
N ALA A 234 43.34 6.92 18.64
CA ALA A 234 42.74 5.59 18.50
C ALA A 234 41.25 5.62 18.13
N THR A 235 40.59 6.76 18.35
CA THR A 235 39.18 7.00 18.02
C THR A 235 39.02 8.31 17.25
N LEU A 236 37.93 8.47 16.50
CA LEU A 236 37.57 9.73 15.82
C LEU A 236 36.92 10.77 16.77
N THR A 237 36.78 10.44 18.05
CA THR A 237 36.24 11.27 19.13
C THR A 237 37.24 11.25 20.29
N GLU A 238 38.41 11.85 20.05
CA GLU A 238 39.52 11.93 21.01
C GLU A 238 39.12 12.57 22.34
N ASP A 239 38.14 13.45 22.28
CA ASP A 239 37.52 14.19 23.36
C ASP A 239 36.73 13.28 24.32
N LEU A 240 35.83 12.47 23.79
CA LEU A 240 35.05 11.49 24.54
C LEU A 240 35.97 10.44 25.18
N ASP A 241 36.96 9.97 24.43
CA ASP A 241 37.95 9.01 24.90
C ASP A 241 38.75 9.55 26.11
N LEU A 242 39.33 10.74 25.97
CA LEU A 242 40.08 11.39 27.05
C LEU A 242 39.22 11.66 28.28
N SER A 243 37.99 12.14 28.07
CA SER A 243 37.02 12.40 29.15
C SER A 243 36.75 11.16 30.00
N TYR A 244 36.55 10.02 29.38
CA TYR A 244 36.26 8.77 30.08
C TYR A 244 37.51 8.20 30.75
N ARG A 245 38.68 8.26 30.10
CA ARG A 245 39.95 7.86 30.72
C ARG A 245 40.27 8.67 31.98
N ALA A 246 40.11 9.99 31.92
CA ALA A 246 40.30 10.86 33.07
C ALA A 246 39.35 10.51 34.23
N GLN A 247 38.06 10.34 33.95
CA GLN A 247 37.07 10.03 34.99
C GLN A 247 37.20 8.61 35.56
N LEU A 248 37.73 7.66 34.77
CA LEU A 248 38.12 6.34 35.28
C LEU A 248 39.29 6.42 36.28
N ARG A 249 40.14 7.44 36.18
CA ARG A 249 41.19 7.77 37.17
C ARG A 249 40.71 8.62 38.35
N GLY A 250 39.42 8.96 38.40
CA GLY A 250 38.80 9.66 39.52
C GLY A 250 38.69 11.19 39.37
N TRP A 251 39.17 11.75 38.25
CA TRP A 251 38.93 13.15 37.91
C TRP A 251 37.44 13.44 37.71
N ARG A 252 37.04 14.68 37.97
CA ARG A 252 35.66 15.16 37.83
C ARG A 252 35.55 16.18 36.70
N ALA A 253 34.35 16.29 36.15
CA ALA A 253 33.99 17.28 35.15
C ALA A 253 33.06 18.34 35.73
N ALA A 254 33.29 19.59 35.39
CA ALA A 254 32.37 20.69 35.64
C ALA A 254 31.63 21.06 34.35
N TYR A 255 30.30 21.16 34.41
CA TYR A 255 29.49 21.68 33.31
C TYR A 255 28.88 23.03 33.72
N ILE A 256 29.13 24.06 32.90
CA ILE A 256 28.71 25.44 33.16
C ILE A 256 27.57 25.77 32.20
N ASP A 257 26.33 25.55 32.65
CA ASP A 257 25.10 25.63 31.85
C ASP A 257 24.79 27.07 31.34
N ASP A 258 25.11 28.07 32.17
CA ASP A 258 24.83 29.49 31.89
C ASP A 258 25.89 30.17 31.02
N LEU A 259 27.00 29.49 30.69
CA LEU A 259 28.04 29.98 29.78
C LEU A 259 27.84 29.39 28.39
N VAL A 260 27.57 30.25 27.41
CA VAL A 260 27.17 29.84 26.05
C VAL A 260 28.24 30.24 25.05
N VAL A 261 28.70 29.28 24.25
CA VAL A 261 29.66 29.50 23.15
C VAL A 261 28.97 29.16 21.82
N PRO A 262 28.58 30.15 21.01
CA PRO A 262 27.93 29.92 19.73
C PRO A 262 28.80 29.18 18.70
N GLU A 263 28.21 28.21 18.00
CA GLU A 263 28.79 27.45 16.89
C GLU A 263 28.02 27.67 15.58
N GLU A 264 28.62 27.33 14.45
CA GLU A 264 27.94 27.28 13.14
C GLU A 264 27.51 25.85 12.79
N LEU A 265 26.21 25.64 12.55
CA LEU A 265 25.65 24.33 12.22
C LEU A 265 25.84 23.97 10.72
N PRO A 266 25.86 22.68 10.38
CA PRO A 266 25.79 22.23 8.99
C PRO A 266 24.50 22.67 8.29
N VAL A 267 24.63 23.51 7.25
CA VAL A 267 23.50 24.01 6.45
C VAL A 267 22.96 23.04 5.39
N SER A 268 23.62 21.90 5.18
CA SER A 268 23.22 20.86 4.20
C SER A 268 23.16 19.48 4.84
N ILE A 269 22.26 18.63 4.35
CA ILE A 269 22.10 17.26 4.88
C ILE A 269 23.35 16.42 4.66
N ASP A 270 24.09 16.64 3.56
CA ASP A 270 25.32 15.91 3.27
C ASP A 270 26.47 16.30 4.21
N ALA A 271 26.57 17.58 4.59
CA ALA A 271 27.52 18.03 5.62
C ALA A 271 27.16 17.47 6.99
N TYR A 272 25.87 17.50 7.35
CA TYR A 272 25.37 16.89 8.58
C TYR A 272 25.64 15.37 8.61
N ARG A 273 25.39 14.65 7.50
CA ARG A 273 25.65 13.20 7.40
C ARG A 273 27.11 12.86 7.66
N ARG A 274 28.05 13.66 7.14
CA ARG A 274 29.50 13.51 7.39
C ARG A 274 29.84 13.73 8.87
N GLN A 275 29.31 14.79 9.47
CA GLN A 275 29.51 15.09 10.89
C GLN A 275 29.00 13.95 11.78
N GLN A 276 27.73 13.56 11.60
CA GLN A 276 27.11 12.48 12.36
C GLN A 276 27.80 11.13 12.13
N SER A 277 28.26 10.84 10.91
CA SER A 277 29.01 9.62 10.65
C SER A 277 30.31 9.57 11.45
N ARG A 278 31.01 10.69 11.58
CA ARG A 278 32.26 10.77 12.35
C ARG A 278 31.99 10.60 13.84
N TRP A 279 31.02 11.33 14.37
CA TRP A 279 30.63 11.23 15.78
C TRP A 279 30.15 9.83 16.16
N ALA A 280 29.33 9.20 15.31
CA ALA A 280 28.87 7.83 15.54
C ALA A 280 30.03 6.83 15.50
N THR A 281 30.91 6.91 14.49
CA THR A 281 32.07 6.00 14.39
C THR A 281 32.99 6.16 15.60
N GLY A 282 33.34 7.39 15.98
CA GLY A 282 34.16 7.64 17.16
C GLY A 282 33.51 7.15 18.45
N SER A 283 32.22 7.43 18.65
CA SER A 283 31.48 6.98 19.84
C SER A 283 31.47 5.45 19.98
N PHE A 284 31.24 4.72 18.87
CA PHE A 284 31.32 3.25 18.88
C PHE A 284 32.74 2.74 19.15
N GLN A 285 33.78 3.39 18.60
CA GLN A 285 35.17 3.06 18.90
C GLN A 285 35.48 3.27 20.39
N SER A 286 35.07 4.40 20.96
CA SER A 286 35.16 4.68 22.40
C SER A 286 34.39 3.64 23.21
N ALA A 287 33.20 3.22 22.77
CA ALA A 287 32.44 2.15 23.42
C ALA A 287 33.22 0.83 23.43
N PHE A 288 33.78 0.40 22.31
CA PHE A 288 34.56 -0.83 22.21
C PHE A 288 35.82 -0.82 23.09
N LEU A 289 36.47 0.34 23.23
CA LEU A 289 37.67 0.49 24.05
C LEU A 289 37.36 0.62 25.55
N LEU A 290 36.30 1.36 25.90
CA LEU A 290 36.08 1.86 27.26
C LEU A 290 34.97 1.14 28.02
N MET A 291 34.07 0.40 27.35
CA MET A 291 33.00 -0.33 28.03
C MET A 291 33.55 -1.35 29.04
N GLY A 292 34.55 -2.15 28.65
CA GLY A 292 35.19 -3.12 29.53
C GLY A 292 35.80 -2.47 30.79
N PRO A 293 36.67 -1.45 30.64
CA PRO A 293 37.17 -0.65 31.75
C PRO A 293 36.08 -0.05 32.66
N VAL A 294 35.02 0.53 32.08
CA VAL A 294 33.88 1.08 32.83
C VAL A 294 33.20 0.02 33.68
N LEU A 295 32.88 -1.14 33.10
CA LEU A 295 32.19 -2.22 33.81
C LEU A 295 33.05 -2.83 34.92
N ARG A 296 34.38 -2.90 34.72
CA ARG A 296 35.35 -3.40 35.71
C ARG A 296 35.74 -2.38 36.78
N SER A 297 35.46 -1.09 36.58
CA SER A 297 35.82 -0.04 37.54
C SER A 297 35.12 -0.20 38.90
N SER A 298 35.64 0.44 39.95
CA SER A 298 35.03 0.47 41.30
C SER A 298 33.86 1.46 41.43
N ASN A 299 33.44 2.10 40.32
CA ASN A 299 32.35 3.08 40.31
C ASN A 299 31.00 2.47 40.69
N ARG A 300 30.07 3.33 41.16
CA ARG A 300 28.68 2.93 41.48
C ARG A 300 27.98 2.33 40.26
N VAL A 301 27.09 1.35 40.48
CA VAL A 301 26.32 0.69 39.41
C VAL A 301 25.56 1.70 38.54
N ALA A 302 24.97 2.73 39.15
CA ALA A 302 24.30 3.79 38.40
C ALA A 302 25.23 4.56 37.45
N VAL A 303 26.48 4.84 37.87
CA VAL A 303 27.50 5.49 37.02
C VAL A 303 27.89 4.56 35.87
N LYS A 304 28.10 3.27 36.15
CA LYS A 304 28.41 2.26 35.12
C LYS A 304 27.30 2.17 34.07
N PHE A 305 26.04 2.12 34.52
CA PHE A 305 24.88 2.08 33.64
C PHE A 305 24.78 3.35 32.77
N GLN A 306 24.85 4.54 33.38
CA GLN A 306 24.81 5.82 32.64
C GLN A 306 25.99 5.99 31.67
N ALA A 307 27.17 5.48 32.05
CA ALA A 307 28.35 5.47 31.19
C ALA A 307 28.16 4.52 30.00
N ALA A 308 27.63 3.31 30.23
CA ALA A 308 27.36 2.33 29.20
C ALA A 308 26.30 2.82 28.20
N VAL A 309 25.15 3.29 28.69
CA VAL A 309 24.06 3.83 27.86
C VAL A 309 24.53 4.99 26.99
N HIS A 310 25.34 5.90 27.55
CA HIS A 310 25.90 7.02 26.79
C HIS A 310 26.89 6.58 25.69
N LEU A 311 27.81 5.65 26.01
CA LEU A 311 28.77 5.13 25.01
C LEU A 311 28.07 4.44 23.83
N VAL A 312 26.95 3.76 24.08
CA VAL A 312 26.19 3.05 23.03
C VAL A 312 24.98 3.81 22.49
N ALA A 313 24.85 5.12 22.79
CA ALA A 313 23.67 5.91 22.42
C ALA A 313 23.40 5.94 20.90
N TYR A 314 24.46 6.01 20.06
CA TYR A 314 24.33 5.90 18.60
C TYR A 314 23.82 4.52 18.13
N GLY A 315 23.78 3.51 19.01
CA GLY A 315 23.25 2.17 18.74
C GLY A 315 21.73 2.10 18.62
N VAL A 316 20.99 3.13 19.06
CA VAL A 316 19.53 3.21 18.92
C VAL A 316 19.10 3.07 17.44
N GLY A 317 19.75 3.81 16.53
CA GLY A 317 19.44 3.75 15.09
C GLY A 317 19.59 2.34 14.50
N PRO A 318 20.76 1.67 14.64
CA PRO A 318 20.96 0.28 14.22
C PRO A 318 19.97 -0.71 14.84
N VAL A 319 19.62 -0.58 16.12
CA VAL A 319 18.64 -1.46 16.79
C VAL A 319 17.24 -1.27 16.20
N MET A 320 16.82 -0.02 15.95
CA MET A 320 15.53 0.23 15.30
C MET A 320 15.49 -0.29 13.86
N LEU A 321 16.61 -0.21 13.13
CA LEU A 321 16.73 -0.80 11.78
C LEU A 321 16.61 -2.32 11.78
N LEU A 322 17.18 -2.98 12.79
CA LEU A 322 17.03 -4.41 12.99
C LEU A 322 15.56 -4.79 13.20
N GLN A 323 14.79 -3.98 13.95
CA GLN A 323 13.33 -4.18 14.08
C GLN A 323 12.60 -4.04 12.75
N LEU A 324 12.91 -2.98 11.98
CA LEU A 324 12.33 -2.78 10.66
C LEU A 324 12.59 -3.98 9.73
N ALA A 325 13.79 -4.54 9.77
CA ALA A 325 14.14 -5.73 8.99
C ALA A 325 13.36 -6.99 9.40
N CYS A 326 12.91 -7.08 10.66
CA CYS A 326 12.09 -8.19 11.16
C CYS A 326 10.61 -8.10 10.76
N TYR A 327 10.09 -6.93 10.40
CA TYR A 327 8.66 -6.74 10.13
C TYR A 327 8.09 -7.55 8.95
N PRO A 328 8.77 -7.69 7.80
CA PRO A 328 8.27 -8.55 6.72
C PRO A 328 8.13 -10.00 7.18
N PHE A 329 9.09 -10.53 7.94
CA PHE A 329 9.02 -11.87 8.49
C PHE A 329 7.86 -12.02 9.47
N LEU A 330 7.65 -11.02 10.34
CA LEU A 330 6.53 -11.00 11.28
C LEU A 330 5.19 -11.07 10.54
N LEU A 331 5.01 -10.28 9.47
CA LEU A 331 3.78 -10.29 8.66
C LEU A 331 3.54 -11.63 7.95
N VAL A 332 4.59 -12.26 7.44
CA VAL A 332 4.50 -13.62 6.85
C VAL A 332 4.08 -14.65 7.91
N ILE A 333 4.68 -14.60 9.10
CA ILE A 333 4.33 -15.51 10.21
C ILE A 333 2.86 -15.36 10.61
N TYR A 334 2.36 -14.12 10.76
CA TYR A 334 0.94 -13.88 11.05
C TYR A 334 0.02 -14.46 9.98
N SER A 335 0.35 -14.27 8.70
CA SER A 335 -0.47 -14.76 7.59
C SER A 335 -0.60 -16.29 7.54
N GLN A 336 0.43 -17.03 7.98
CA GLN A 336 0.46 -18.48 7.87
C GLN A 336 -0.04 -19.22 9.12
N SER A 337 0.14 -18.64 10.31
CA SER A 337 0.06 -19.41 11.56
C SER A 337 -1.11 -19.04 12.48
N HIS A 338 -1.93 -18.02 12.17
CA HIS A 338 -3.04 -17.55 13.03
C HIS A 338 -2.67 -17.50 14.53
N VAL A 339 -1.43 -17.10 14.84
CA VAL A 339 -0.97 -17.04 16.23
C VAL A 339 -1.54 -15.77 16.84
N ASP A 340 -2.54 -15.92 17.69
CA ASP A 340 -3.09 -14.80 18.47
C ASP A 340 -2.01 -14.22 19.37
N VAL A 341 -1.87 -12.90 19.31
CA VAL A 341 -0.94 -12.15 20.15
C VAL A 341 -1.48 -12.19 21.58
N PRO A 342 -0.71 -12.67 22.57
CA PRO A 342 -1.14 -12.64 23.96
C PRO A 342 -1.58 -11.22 24.37
N TRP A 343 -2.76 -11.11 24.99
CA TRP A 343 -3.36 -9.86 25.48
C TRP A 343 -2.42 -9.00 26.35
N GLN A 344 -1.42 -9.61 27.00
CA GLN A 344 -0.40 -8.87 27.78
C GLN A 344 0.50 -7.95 26.91
N LEU A 345 0.55 -8.16 25.60
CA LEU A 345 1.31 -7.31 24.67
C LEU A 345 0.54 -6.04 24.28
N GLU A 346 -0.78 -5.98 24.43
CA GLU A 346 -1.58 -4.76 24.19
C GLU A 346 -1.32 -3.69 25.27
N ASP A 347 -1.16 -4.09 26.53
CA ASP A 347 -0.78 -3.16 27.61
C ASP A 347 0.68 -2.70 27.49
N ALA A 348 1.58 -3.61 27.08
CA ALA A 348 2.97 -3.27 26.77
C ALA A 348 3.06 -2.28 25.59
N PHE A 349 2.08 -2.27 24.70
CA PHE A 349 1.99 -1.34 23.57
C PHE A 349 1.69 0.10 24.01
N LEU A 350 0.81 0.32 25.00
CA LEU A 350 0.59 1.65 25.57
C LEU A 350 1.84 2.19 26.27
N LEU A 351 2.56 1.33 26.98
CA LEU A 351 3.83 1.67 27.61
C LEU A 351 4.91 1.99 26.56
N ALA A 352 4.99 1.21 25.48
CA ALA A 352 5.92 1.45 24.39
C ALA A 352 5.67 2.80 23.69
N ILE A 353 4.41 3.16 23.41
CA ILE A 353 4.06 4.47 22.87
C ILE A 353 4.47 5.60 23.82
N ALA A 354 4.16 5.45 25.10
CA ALA A 354 4.51 6.45 26.12
C ALA A 354 6.03 6.66 26.23
N VAL A 355 6.81 5.59 26.11
CA VAL A 355 8.29 5.65 26.15
C VAL A 355 8.88 6.16 24.83
N SER A 356 8.25 5.89 23.67
CA SER A 356 8.67 6.46 22.38
C SER A 356 8.48 7.98 22.29
N ALA A 357 7.60 8.56 23.11
CA ALA A 357 7.46 10.01 23.26
C ALA A 357 8.58 10.65 24.11
N SER A 358 9.46 9.85 24.75
CA SER A 358 10.49 10.34 25.67
C SER A 358 11.43 11.40 25.10
N PRO A 359 11.94 11.30 23.85
CA PRO A 359 12.80 12.35 23.31
C PRO A 359 12.04 13.66 23.12
N TRP A 360 10.74 13.61 22.77
CA TRP A 360 9.92 14.80 22.58
C TRP A 360 9.71 15.57 23.87
N ILE A 361 9.42 14.86 24.96
CA ILE A 361 9.33 15.46 26.29
C ILE A 361 10.68 16.10 26.65
N GLY A 362 11.78 15.38 26.38
CA GLY A 362 13.14 15.90 26.51
C GLY A 362 13.38 17.21 25.78
N PHE A 363 13.04 17.30 24.50
CA PHE A 363 13.20 18.51 23.70
C PHE A 363 12.35 19.68 24.22
N MET A 364 11.10 19.42 24.64
CA MET A 364 10.24 20.45 25.23
C MET A 364 10.83 20.99 26.54
N VAL A 365 11.34 20.11 27.40
CA VAL A 365 12.00 20.49 28.65
C VAL A 365 13.32 21.23 28.38
N ALA A 366 14.10 20.82 27.38
CA ALA A 366 15.31 21.54 27.00
C ALA A 366 15.00 22.98 26.59
N GLN A 367 13.93 23.20 25.81
CA GLN A 367 13.52 24.55 25.43
C GLN A 367 13.00 25.37 26.62
N THR A 368 12.28 24.78 27.57
CA THR A 368 11.88 25.50 28.79
C THR A 368 13.07 25.89 29.65
N ARG A 369 14.06 25.00 29.79
CA ARG A 369 15.33 25.31 30.47
C ARG A 369 16.12 26.42 29.77
N ARG A 370 16.05 26.50 28.45
CA ARG A 370 16.63 27.60 27.65
C ARG A 370 15.90 28.95 27.85
N GLY A 371 14.78 28.98 28.57
CA GLY A 371 13.94 30.17 28.77
C GLY A 371 12.90 30.41 27.66
N ARG A 372 12.66 29.42 26.80
CA ARG A 372 11.62 29.48 25.76
C ARG A 372 10.35 28.77 26.23
N PRO A 373 9.16 29.08 25.67
CA PRO A 373 7.97 28.35 26.01
C PRO A 373 8.04 26.89 25.54
N TRP A 374 7.36 25.97 26.23
CA TRP A 374 7.44 24.52 25.96
C TRP A 374 7.06 24.16 24.51
N TRP A 375 6.13 24.90 23.89
CA TRP A 375 5.72 24.66 22.51
C TRP A 375 6.81 24.97 21.48
N ALA A 376 7.88 25.70 21.85
CA ALA A 376 9.04 25.89 20.98
C ALA A 376 9.76 24.57 20.67
N GLY A 377 9.59 23.54 21.52
CA GLY A 377 10.10 22.19 21.33
C GLY A 377 9.19 21.26 20.53
N VAL A 378 7.94 21.62 20.25
CA VAL A 378 6.99 20.78 19.46
C VAL A 378 7.54 20.39 18.07
N PRO A 379 8.23 21.27 17.32
CA PRO A 379 8.85 20.88 16.05
C PRO A 379 9.88 19.75 16.16
N ALA A 380 10.38 19.45 17.37
CA ALA A 380 11.33 18.35 17.59
C ALA A 380 10.74 16.95 17.33
N VAL A 381 9.42 16.85 17.11
CA VAL A 381 8.80 15.66 16.50
C VAL A 381 9.54 15.25 15.21
N LEU A 382 10.00 16.24 14.44
CA LEU A 382 10.74 16.04 13.19
C LEU A 382 12.19 15.57 13.44
N CYS A 383 12.74 15.74 14.64
CA CYS A 383 14.07 15.20 14.98
C CYS A 383 14.05 13.66 14.97
N GLN A 384 12.93 13.02 15.35
CA GLN A 384 12.80 11.57 15.23
C GLN A 384 12.76 11.12 13.76
N LEU A 385 12.13 11.90 12.86
CA LEU A 385 12.13 11.61 11.42
C LEU A 385 13.54 11.68 10.85
N VAL A 386 14.27 12.76 11.12
CA VAL A 386 15.67 12.89 10.68
C VAL A 386 16.53 11.80 11.32
N GLY A 387 16.35 11.51 12.61
CA GLY A 387 17.06 10.44 13.33
C GLY A 387 16.81 9.06 12.73
N ALA A 388 15.56 8.73 12.39
CA ALA A 388 15.20 7.49 11.70
C ALA A 388 15.86 7.42 10.31
N GLY A 389 15.85 8.52 9.54
CA GLY A 389 16.55 8.58 8.25
C GLY A 389 18.08 8.45 8.37
N MET A 390 18.66 8.87 9.49
CA MET A 390 20.10 8.77 9.79
C MET A 390 20.52 7.40 10.34
N SER A 391 19.58 6.50 10.63
CA SER A 391 19.86 5.16 11.18
C SER A 391 20.78 4.32 10.28
N PHE A 392 20.62 4.42 8.95
CA PHE A 392 21.49 3.72 8.00
C PHE A 392 22.93 4.25 8.07
N ASN A 393 23.09 5.57 8.20
CA ASN A 393 24.39 6.19 8.39
C ASN A 393 25.05 5.73 9.71
N ALA A 394 24.28 5.60 10.79
CA ALA A 394 24.75 5.07 12.06
C ALA A 394 25.15 3.57 11.97
N LEU A 395 24.42 2.77 11.20
CA LEU A 395 24.76 1.36 10.95
C LEU A 395 26.09 1.23 10.20
N LEU A 396 26.30 2.04 9.15
CA LEU A 396 27.59 2.09 8.46
C LEU A 396 28.73 2.57 9.38
N ALA A 397 28.43 3.54 10.25
CA ALA A 397 29.39 4.03 11.23
C ALA A 397 29.81 2.96 12.24
N LEU A 398 28.87 2.12 12.70
CA LEU A 398 29.14 0.94 13.54
C LEU A 398 30.06 -0.05 12.83
N GLY A 399 29.79 -0.35 11.55
CA GLY A 399 30.65 -1.21 10.74
C GLY A 399 32.09 -0.68 10.62
N ARG A 400 32.25 0.64 10.40
CA ARG A 400 33.58 1.29 10.35
C ARG A 400 34.30 1.28 11.69
N ALA A 401 33.56 1.40 12.79
CA ALA A 401 34.12 1.44 14.15
C ALA A 401 34.80 0.12 14.58
N THR A 402 34.60 -0.97 13.85
CA THR A 402 35.33 -2.23 14.06
C THR A 402 36.84 -2.10 13.80
N ARG A 403 37.26 -1.10 13.02
CA ARG A 403 38.67 -0.73 12.82
C ARG A 403 39.03 0.40 13.79
N ARG A 404 40.21 0.32 14.42
CA ARG A 404 40.74 1.42 15.24
C ARG A 404 41.20 2.58 14.35
N GLY A 405 41.01 3.81 14.81
CA GLY A 405 41.30 5.02 14.04
C GLY A 405 40.40 5.21 12.81
N GLY A 406 40.86 6.00 11.84
CA GLY A 406 40.11 6.27 10.61
C GLY A 406 40.46 7.63 10.04
N GLU A 407 39.97 7.95 8.85
CA GLU A 407 40.20 9.25 8.23
C GLU A 407 39.23 10.29 8.83
N PHE A 408 39.78 11.39 9.35
CA PHE A 408 38.97 12.54 9.78
C PHE A 408 38.50 13.33 8.55
N VAL A 409 37.30 13.02 8.08
CA VAL A 409 36.61 13.81 7.04
C VAL A 409 35.98 15.04 7.68
N ARG A 410 36.50 16.21 7.36
CA ARG A 410 36.03 17.49 7.92
C ARG A 410 34.59 17.81 7.51
N THR A 411 33.93 18.59 8.36
CA THR A 411 32.60 19.15 8.08
C THR A 411 32.77 20.56 7.51
N PRO A 412 32.33 20.86 6.28
CA PRO A 412 32.53 22.19 5.71
C PRO A 412 31.66 23.24 6.39
N LYS A 413 32.20 24.45 6.55
CA LYS A 413 31.58 25.62 7.18
C LYS A 413 31.70 26.83 6.25
N TYR A 414 30.73 27.73 6.29
CA TYR A 414 30.48 28.73 5.24
C TYR A 414 30.24 30.16 5.78
N ARG A 415 30.45 30.37 7.08
CA ARG A 415 30.20 31.62 7.80
C ARG A 415 28.72 32.03 7.74
N ILE A 416 27.81 31.07 7.90
CA ILE A 416 26.37 31.32 7.92
C ILE A 416 25.95 31.78 9.32
N VAL A 417 25.21 32.88 9.38
CA VAL A 417 24.70 33.53 10.60
C VAL A 417 23.28 34.06 10.36
N GLU A 418 23.01 34.55 9.15
CA GLU A 418 21.73 35.17 8.81
C GLU A 418 20.96 34.40 7.74
N ARG A 419 19.63 34.46 7.84
CA ARG A 419 18.74 33.86 6.85
C ARG A 419 18.92 34.53 5.48
N GLY A 420 19.16 33.72 4.46
CA GLY A 420 19.30 34.18 3.07
C GLY A 420 20.74 34.30 2.58
N GLN A 421 21.75 34.15 3.45
CA GLN A 421 23.13 34.00 3.03
C GLN A 421 23.28 32.74 2.14
N GLU A 422 23.97 32.88 1.01
CA GLU A 422 24.11 31.77 0.06
C GLU A 422 25.45 31.05 0.28
N TRP A 423 25.37 29.72 0.41
CA TRP A 423 26.53 28.85 0.63
C TRP A 423 26.82 27.96 -0.58
N ARG A 424 25.88 27.79 -1.52
CA ARG A 424 25.92 26.76 -2.57
C ARG A 424 26.97 26.99 -3.67
N ASP A 425 27.46 28.23 -3.83
CA ASP A 425 28.56 28.56 -4.73
C ASP A 425 29.94 28.57 -4.04
N GLN A 426 29.99 28.38 -2.72
CA GLN A 426 31.22 28.44 -1.95
C GLN A 426 32.11 27.21 -2.18
N ALA A 427 33.40 27.36 -1.85
CA ALA A 427 34.38 26.28 -1.89
C ALA A 427 33.97 25.14 -0.94
N TYR A 428 34.41 23.92 -1.23
CA TYR A 428 34.16 22.70 -0.42
C TYR A 428 32.71 22.21 -0.33
N VAL A 429 31.76 22.86 -1.00
CA VAL A 429 30.41 22.31 -1.19
C VAL A 429 30.49 21.00 -1.96
N ARG A 430 30.09 19.91 -1.29
CA ARG A 430 29.93 18.56 -1.85
C ARG A 430 28.49 18.12 -1.59
N VAL A 431 27.76 17.88 -2.67
CA VAL A 431 26.36 17.43 -2.69
C VAL A 431 26.20 16.22 -3.61
N GLY A 432 25.15 15.42 -3.40
CA GLY A 432 24.81 14.29 -4.26
C GLY A 432 25.49 13.00 -3.81
N ASP A 433 25.49 12.72 -2.51
CA ASP A 433 26.03 11.48 -1.95
C ASP A 433 25.31 10.25 -2.55
N PRO A 434 26.02 9.28 -3.17
CA PRO A 434 25.40 8.08 -3.74
C PRO A 434 24.58 7.25 -2.74
N LYS A 435 24.89 7.35 -1.44
CA LYS A 435 24.10 6.69 -0.37
C LYS A 435 22.63 7.12 -0.38
N THR A 436 22.34 8.31 -0.91
CA THR A 436 20.98 8.83 -1.09
C THR A 436 20.08 7.86 -1.86
N ALA A 437 20.62 7.13 -2.86
CA ALA A 437 19.86 6.15 -3.61
C ALA A 437 19.48 4.94 -2.74
N VAL A 438 20.39 4.48 -1.89
CA VAL A 438 20.12 3.38 -0.94
C VAL A 438 19.11 3.82 0.12
N GLU A 439 19.25 5.02 0.67
CA GLU A 439 18.28 5.61 1.60
C GLU A 439 16.88 5.70 0.95
N ALA A 440 16.79 6.14 -0.31
CA ALA A 440 15.51 6.17 -1.04
C ALA A 440 14.90 4.76 -1.20
N VAL A 441 15.70 3.76 -1.56
CA VAL A 441 15.25 2.36 -1.68
C VAL A 441 14.78 1.84 -0.32
N LEU A 442 15.53 2.06 0.77
CA LEU A 442 15.12 1.67 2.12
C LEU A 442 13.79 2.34 2.53
N GLY A 443 13.63 3.63 2.19
CA GLY A 443 12.40 4.37 2.43
C GLY A 443 11.20 3.81 1.66
N LEU A 444 11.37 3.48 0.38
CA LEU A 444 10.33 2.86 -0.45
C LEU A 444 10.00 1.44 0.03
N SER A 445 11.00 0.65 0.42
CA SER A 445 10.80 -0.69 1.00
C SER A 445 10.04 -0.62 2.32
N ALA A 446 10.37 0.32 3.21
CA ALA A 446 9.61 0.55 4.44
C ALA A 446 8.17 0.98 4.14
N LEU A 447 7.96 1.82 3.12
CA LEU A 447 6.63 2.25 2.68
C LEU A 447 5.80 1.07 2.15
N ALA A 448 6.43 0.12 1.45
CA ALA A 448 5.76 -1.07 0.92
C ALA A 448 5.24 -2.02 2.02
N ILE A 449 5.84 -2.00 3.22
CA ILE A 449 5.37 -2.78 4.37
C ILE A 449 4.03 -2.25 4.90
N VAL A 450 3.79 -0.93 4.82
CA VAL A 450 2.64 -0.25 5.42
C VAL A 450 1.28 -0.82 4.96
N PRO A 451 0.96 -0.94 3.66
CA PRO A 451 -0.34 -1.48 3.24
C PRO A 451 -0.54 -2.92 3.69
N VAL A 452 0.50 -3.76 3.61
CA VAL A 452 0.43 -5.16 4.06
C VAL A 452 0.14 -5.24 5.56
N ALA A 453 0.82 -4.41 6.35
CA ALA A 453 0.59 -4.32 7.79
C ALA A 453 -0.82 -3.83 8.14
N LEU A 454 -1.36 -2.85 7.40
CA LEU A 454 -2.74 -2.37 7.62
C LEU A 454 -3.78 -3.44 7.30
N VAL A 455 -3.59 -4.20 6.22
CA VAL A 455 -4.48 -5.33 5.86
C VAL A 455 -4.43 -6.43 6.93
N ALA A 456 -3.24 -6.70 7.47
CA ALA A 456 -3.04 -7.65 8.56
C ALA A 456 -3.47 -7.12 9.95
N SER A 457 -4.10 -5.94 10.03
CA SER A 457 -4.46 -5.25 11.29
C SER A 457 -3.29 -4.98 12.25
N GLN A 458 -2.06 -4.93 11.73
CA GLN A 458 -0.83 -4.68 12.48
C GLN A 458 -0.48 -3.18 12.48
N TYR A 459 -1.29 -2.37 13.16
CA TYR A 459 -1.17 -0.91 13.16
C TYR A 459 0.17 -0.39 13.69
N LEU A 460 0.81 -1.10 14.62
CA LEU A 460 2.12 -0.71 15.16
C LEU A 460 3.22 -0.85 14.10
N VAL A 461 3.22 -1.97 13.38
CA VAL A 461 4.15 -2.22 12.27
C VAL A 461 3.94 -1.18 11.18
N ALA A 462 2.68 -0.86 10.86
CA ALA A 462 2.36 0.21 9.91
C ALA A 462 2.90 1.58 10.38
N THR A 463 2.75 1.92 11.66
CA THR A 463 3.19 3.19 12.24
C THR A 463 4.72 3.32 12.22
N TYR A 464 5.45 2.32 12.71
CA TYR A 464 6.92 2.34 12.71
C TYR A 464 7.51 2.31 11.30
N SER A 465 6.97 1.47 10.40
CA SER A 465 7.37 1.46 9.00
C SER A 465 7.13 2.80 8.33
N SER A 466 6.04 3.49 8.65
CA SER A 466 5.74 4.84 8.15
C SER A 466 6.75 5.88 8.65
N LEU A 467 7.15 5.82 9.94
CA LEU A 467 8.17 6.70 10.51
C LEU A 467 9.52 6.54 9.76
N PHE A 468 9.92 5.30 9.51
CA PHE A 468 11.15 4.99 8.76
C PHE A 468 11.07 5.40 7.30
N ALA A 469 9.96 5.10 6.63
CA ALA A 469 9.70 5.54 5.26
C ALA A 469 9.82 7.06 5.16
N ALA A 470 9.12 7.79 6.03
CA ALA A 470 9.18 9.24 6.08
C ALA A 470 10.58 9.77 6.40
N GLY A 471 11.30 9.15 7.35
CA GLY A 471 12.66 9.52 7.71
C GLY A 471 13.65 9.37 6.55
N PHE A 472 13.73 8.18 5.96
CA PHE A 472 14.62 7.89 4.83
C PHE A 472 14.30 8.74 3.60
N LEU A 473 13.02 8.85 3.24
CA LEU A 473 12.60 9.66 2.10
C LEU A 473 12.85 11.15 2.34
N THR A 474 12.74 11.64 3.58
CA THR A 474 13.06 13.04 3.91
C THR A 474 14.55 13.32 3.75
N VAL A 475 15.42 12.48 4.30
CA VAL A 475 16.88 12.62 4.15
C VAL A 475 17.29 12.54 2.68
N ALA A 476 16.69 11.60 1.93
CA ALA A 476 16.97 11.44 0.51
C ALA A 476 16.49 12.65 -0.32
N ALA A 477 15.28 13.15 -0.03
CA ALA A 477 14.72 14.33 -0.70
C ALA A 477 15.51 15.60 -0.41
N LEU A 478 15.98 15.79 0.83
CA LEU A 478 16.86 16.91 1.20
C LEU A 478 18.18 16.87 0.40
N SER A 479 18.79 15.68 0.29
CA SER A 479 20.04 15.50 -0.45
C SER A 479 19.86 15.81 -1.94
N LEU A 480 18.78 15.29 -2.54
CA LEU A 480 18.42 15.58 -3.92
C LEU A 480 18.12 17.08 -4.13
N ALA A 481 17.41 17.72 -3.19
CA ALA A 481 17.11 19.14 -3.26
C ALA A 481 18.37 20.00 -3.19
N ASP A 482 19.34 19.66 -2.33
CA ASP A 482 20.63 20.35 -2.26
C ASP A 482 21.43 20.15 -3.55
N LEU A 483 21.46 18.93 -4.11
CA LEU A 483 22.10 18.63 -5.40
C LEU A 483 21.50 19.49 -6.53
N LEU A 484 20.17 19.47 -6.68
CA LEU A 484 19.47 20.23 -7.72
C LEU A 484 19.69 21.73 -7.57
N GLN A 485 19.64 22.26 -6.35
CA GLN A 485 19.86 23.69 -6.09
C GLN A 485 21.30 24.11 -6.40
N VAL A 486 22.30 23.33 -5.99
CA VAL A 486 23.72 23.62 -6.27
C VAL A 486 23.98 23.57 -7.77
N VAL A 487 23.52 22.53 -8.47
CA VAL A 487 23.71 22.39 -9.93
C VAL A 487 23.02 23.53 -10.66
N THR A 488 21.78 23.87 -10.28
CA THR A 488 21.03 24.97 -10.89
C THR A 488 21.72 26.31 -10.68
N LEU A 489 22.20 26.58 -9.46
CA LEU A 489 22.92 27.83 -9.17
C LEU A 489 24.21 27.94 -10.00
N ARG A 490 25.03 26.87 -10.00
CA ARG A 490 26.34 26.86 -10.66
C ARG A 490 26.24 26.87 -12.18
N ARG A 491 25.22 26.24 -12.78
CA ARG A 491 25.06 26.16 -14.24
C ARG A 491 24.13 27.23 -14.83
N MET A 492 23.09 27.65 -14.10
CA MET A 492 22.00 28.48 -14.63
C MET A 492 21.80 29.81 -13.86
N GLY A 493 22.52 30.03 -12.76
CA GLY A 493 22.52 31.28 -12.00
C GLY A 493 21.34 31.49 -11.04
N ARG A 494 21.38 32.61 -10.30
CA ARG A 494 20.45 32.92 -9.20
C ARG A 494 18.98 33.04 -9.61
N ARG A 495 18.70 33.53 -10.83
CA ARG A 495 17.31 33.65 -11.34
C ARG A 495 16.65 32.28 -11.51
N ALA A 496 17.39 31.30 -12.04
CA ALA A 496 16.89 29.93 -12.22
C ALA A 496 16.66 29.26 -10.85
N LEU A 497 17.60 29.44 -9.90
CA LEU A 497 17.43 28.95 -8.53
C LEU A 497 16.19 29.53 -7.85
N GLY A 498 15.91 30.82 -8.03
CA GLY A 498 14.70 31.47 -7.50
C GLY A 498 13.41 30.83 -8.04
N ARG A 499 13.37 30.53 -9.35
CA ARG A 499 12.24 29.82 -9.97
C ARG A 499 12.09 28.38 -9.44
N LEU A 500 13.21 27.64 -9.32
CA LEU A 500 13.22 26.29 -8.77
C LEU A 500 12.66 26.27 -7.34
N ARG A 501 13.15 27.16 -6.46
CA ARG A 501 12.68 27.27 -5.07
C ARG A 501 11.19 27.61 -4.98
N ALA A 502 10.68 28.45 -5.88
CA ALA A 502 9.26 28.77 -5.95
C ALA A 502 8.41 27.59 -6.44
N ALA A 503 8.92 26.78 -7.38
CA ALA A 503 8.20 25.66 -7.96
C ALA A 503 8.26 24.36 -7.14
N ALA A 504 9.33 24.16 -6.36
CA ALA A 504 9.61 22.87 -5.70
C ALA A 504 8.50 22.36 -4.77
N PRO A 505 7.89 23.16 -3.87
CA PRO A 505 6.80 22.67 -3.00
C PRO A 505 5.59 22.18 -3.80
N ALA A 506 5.26 22.89 -4.87
CA ALA A 506 4.16 22.50 -5.74
C ALA A 506 4.50 21.25 -6.55
N ALA A 507 5.70 21.15 -7.11
CA ALA A 507 6.16 19.96 -7.82
C ALA A 507 6.13 18.71 -6.91
N GLY A 508 6.54 18.84 -5.64
CA GLY A 508 6.45 17.77 -4.65
C GLY A 508 5.02 17.34 -4.35
N LEU A 509 4.11 18.30 -4.13
CA LEU A 509 2.69 18.01 -3.90
C LEU A 509 2.03 17.37 -5.12
N ILE A 510 2.31 17.89 -6.32
CA ILE A 510 1.84 17.35 -7.59
C ILE A 510 2.35 15.91 -7.75
N GLY A 511 3.64 15.66 -7.54
CA GLY A 511 4.24 14.32 -7.63
C GLY A 511 3.61 13.32 -6.66
N LEU A 512 3.39 13.72 -5.39
CA LEU A 512 2.71 12.88 -4.40
C LEU A 512 1.26 12.57 -4.80
N CYS A 513 0.52 13.58 -5.24
CA CYS A 513 -0.86 13.38 -5.73
C CYS A 513 -0.87 12.45 -6.96
N GLY A 514 0.09 12.60 -7.87
CA GLY A 514 0.23 11.73 -9.04
C GLY A 514 0.49 10.28 -8.67
N LEU A 515 1.41 10.02 -7.74
CA LEU A 515 1.69 8.67 -7.25
C LEU A 515 0.43 8.04 -6.61
N LEU A 516 -0.25 8.78 -5.75
CA LEU A 516 -1.48 8.31 -5.09
C LEU A 516 -2.61 8.02 -6.09
N LEU A 517 -2.75 8.85 -7.12
CA LEU A 517 -3.72 8.63 -8.19
C LEU A 517 -3.40 7.38 -9.01
N VAL A 518 -2.12 7.11 -9.31
CA VAL A 518 -1.71 5.89 -10.01
C VAL A 518 -1.95 4.65 -9.16
N VAL A 519 -1.66 4.71 -7.86
CA VAL A 519 -1.96 3.58 -6.94
C VAL A 519 -3.46 3.34 -6.87
N ALA A 520 -4.28 4.39 -6.72
CA ALA A 520 -5.73 4.27 -6.72
C ALA A 520 -6.29 3.73 -8.06
N ALA A 521 -5.69 4.12 -9.20
CA ALA A 521 -6.09 3.67 -10.53
C ALA A 521 -5.88 2.16 -10.75
N GLN A 522 -5.00 1.51 -9.99
CA GLN A 522 -4.75 0.07 -10.07
C GLN A 522 -5.71 -0.77 -9.19
N MET A 523 -6.53 -0.13 -8.36
CA MET A 523 -7.51 -0.82 -7.52
C MET A 523 -8.76 -1.21 -8.32
N ALA A 524 -9.41 -2.32 -7.92
CA ALA A 524 -10.73 -2.69 -8.43
C ALA A 524 -11.75 -1.58 -8.13
N GLU A 525 -12.76 -1.40 -8.98
CA GLU A 525 -13.72 -0.33 -8.71
C GLU A 525 -14.53 -0.64 -7.46
N PRO A 526 -14.76 0.37 -6.61
CA PRO A 526 -15.55 0.20 -5.40
C PRO A 526 -17.06 -0.04 -5.68
N PHE A 527 -17.52 0.15 -6.92
CA PHE A 527 -18.94 0.06 -7.30
C PHE A 527 -19.15 -0.75 -8.58
N GLU A 528 -20.21 -1.57 -8.63
CA GLU A 528 -20.56 -2.38 -9.80
C GLU A 528 -21.11 -1.55 -10.98
N ASP A 529 -21.70 -0.38 -10.70
CA ASP A 529 -22.29 0.53 -11.71
C ASP A 529 -21.31 0.85 -12.85
N GLY A 530 -20.03 1.08 -12.53
CA GLY A 530 -19.03 1.43 -13.52
C GLY A 530 -18.77 0.31 -14.54
N TYR A 531 -18.68 -0.92 -14.04
CA TYR A 531 -18.58 -2.12 -14.88
C TYR A 531 -19.83 -2.33 -15.75
N GLY A 532 -21.03 -2.02 -15.23
CA GLY A 532 -22.28 -2.15 -16.00
C GLY A 532 -22.34 -1.22 -17.20
N HIS A 533 -21.93 0.04 -17.04
CA HIS A 533 -21.89 1.00 -18.14
C HIS A 533 -20.79 0.68 -19.16
N TRP A 534 -19.66 0.19 -18.69
CA TRP A 534 -18.61 -0.35 -19.56
C TRP A 534 -19.13 -1.52 -20.41
N LEU A 535 -19.90 -2.43 -19.80
CA LEU A 535 -20.45 -3.61 -20.49
C LEU A 535 -21.46 -3.23 -21.59
N ILE A 536 -22.31 -2.23 -21.35
CA ILE A 536 -23.23 -1.69 -22.38
C ILE A 536 -22.45 -1.07 -23.55
N ALA A 537 -21.39 -0.31 -23.27
CA ALA A 537 -20.56 0.29 -24.31
C ALA A 537 -19.77 -0.77 -25.11
N ALA A 538 -19.27 -1.80 -24.42
CA ALA A 538 -18.63 -2.95 -25.03
C ALA A 538 -19.60 -3.72 -25.94
N ASN A 539 -20.85 -3.91 -25.50
CA ASN A 539 -21.91 -4.54 -26.29
C ASN A 539 -22.24 -3.72 -27.55
N LEU A 540 -22.33 -2.40 -27.43
CA LEU A 540 -22.54 -1.51 -28.57
C LEU A 540 -21.38 -1.57 -29.59
N ASP A 541 -20.14 -1.60 -29.13
CA ASP A 541 -18.97 -1.75 -30.02
C ASP A 541 -18.96 -3.12 -30.71
N SER A 542 -19.28 -4.19 -29.98
CA SER A 542 -19.23 -5.56 -30.50
C SER A 542 -20.40 -5.92 -31.42
N THR A 543 -21.62 -5.44 -31.11
CA THR A 543 -22.85 -5.85 -31.82
C THR A 543 -23.43 -4.76 -32.72
N GLY A 544 -23.07 -3.49 -32.51
CA GLY A 544 -23.70 -2.34 -33.16
C GLY A 544 -25.08 -1.97 -32.60
N HIS A 545 -25.60 -2.73 -31.64
CA HIS A 545 -26.89 -2.49 -31.00
C HIS A 545 -26.72 -1.98 -29.56
N LEU A 546 -27.58 -1.04 -29.13
CA LEU A 546 -27.55 -0.52 -27.77
C LEU A 546 -28.44 -1.40 -26.87
N HIS A 547 -27.82 -2.41 -26.27
CA HIS A 547 -28.51 -3.35 -25.39
C HIS A 547 -27.82 -3.42 -24.03
N ASP A 548 -28.61 -3.51 -22.95
CA ASP A 548 -28.13 -3.87 -21.62
C ASP A 548 -28.21 -5.39 -21.44
N PRO A 549 -27.09 -6.13 -21.59
CA PRO A 549 -27.11 -7.60 -21.56
C PRO A 549 -27.54 -8.18 -20.22
N LEU A 550 -27.47 -7.43 -19.11
CA LEU A 550 -27.80 -7.93 -17.78
C LEU A 550 -29.27 -7.70 -17.42
N PHE A 551 -29.83 -6.55 -17.82
CA PHE A 551 -31.21 -6.20 -17.46
C PHE A 551 -32.20 -6.28 -18.61
N GLY A 552 -31.75 -6.63 -19.83
CA GLY A 552 -32.60 -6.83 -20.99
C GLY A 552 -33.28 -5.53 -21.47
N MET A 553 -32.64 -4.38 -21.24
CA MET A 553 -33.18 -3.09 -21.69
C MET A 553 -32.75 -2.81 -23.14
N GLU A 554 -33.73 -2.60 -24.03
CA GLU A 554 -33.53 -2.32 -25.45
C GLU A 554 -34.00 -0.89 -25.82
N ASP A 555 -33.23 -0.22 -26.69
CA ASP A 555 -33.62 0.87 -27.62
C ASP A 555 -34.60 1.96 -27.14
N THR A 556 -34.60 2.27 -25.85
CA THR A 556 -35.53 3.26 -25.27
C THR A 556 -34.91 4.64 -25.05
N TRP A 557 -33.60 4.79 -25.22
CA TRP A 557 -32.89 6.07 -25.23
C TRP A 557 -31.44 5.87 -25.71
N LEU A 558 -30.90 6.81 -26.49
CA LEU A 558 -29.46 6.94 -26.80
C LEU A 558 -28.80 7.97 -25.89
N PRO A 559 -28.15 7.58 -24.80
CA PRO A 559 -27.22 8.46 -24.15
C PRO A 559 -25.94 8.52 -24.98
N GLY A 560 -25.62 9.68 -25.57
CA GLY A 560 -24.47 9.84 -26.48
C GLY A 560 -23.09 9.47 -25.90
N TYR A 561 -23.00 9.18 -24.60
CA TYR A 561 -21.79 8.66 -23.98
C TYR A 561 -21.46 7.21 -24.30
N HIS A 562 -22.44 6.32 -24.41
CA HIS A 562 -22.17 4.91 -24.71
C HIS A 562 -21.52 4.78 -26.10
N VAL A 563 -21.92 5.65 -27.04
CA VAL A 563 -21.31 5.77 -28.37
C VAL A 563 -19.85 6.24 -28.29
N LEU A 564 -19.57 7.28 -27.49
CA LEU A 564 -18.20 7.77 -27.29
C LEU A 564 -17.32 6.72 -26.61
N ALA A 565 -17.85 6.04 -25.60
CA ALA A 565 -17.15 4.98 -24.89
C ALA A 565 -16.86 3.78 -25.80
N ALA A 566 -17.83 3.35 -26.62
CA ALA A 566 -17.62 2.32 -27.63
C ALA A 566 -16.48 2.69 -28.60
N ALA A 567 -16.45 3.95 -29.08
CA ALA A 567 -15.36 4.43 -29.94
C ALA A 567 -13.98 4.40 -29.24
N VAL A 568 -13.91 4.70 -27.95
CA VAL A 568 -12.67 4.59 -27.15
C VAL A 568 -12.26 3.12 -26.99
N LEU A 569 -13.20 2.24 -26.65
CA LEU A 569 -12.95 0.81 -26.52
C LEU A 569 -12.45 0.20 -27.83
N ARG A 570 -12.94 0.67 -28.98
CA ARG A 570 -12.46 0.26 -30.31
C ARG A 570 -11.00 0.61 -30.59
N VAL A 571 -10.47 1.65 -29.94
CA VAL A 571 -9.07 2.10 -30.09
C VAL A 571 -8.16 1.41 -29.09
N PHE A 572 -8.58 1.27 -27.83
CA PHE A 572 -7.73 0.76 -26.74
C PHE A 572 -7.92 -0.73 -26.45
N GLY A 573 -8.98 -1.34 -26.98
CA GLY A 573 -9.39 -2.71 -26.69
C GLY A 573 -10.44 -2.77 -25.58
N LEU A 574 -11.36 -3.73 -25.68
CA LEU A 574 -12.49 -3.91 -24.76
C LEU A 574 -12.00 -4.05 -23.31
N TRP A 575 -11.10 -5.00 -23.03
CA TRP A 575 -10.69 -5.38 -21.67
C TRP A 575 -9.56 -4.54 -21.05
N GLN A 576 -9.21 -3.39 -21.64
CA GLN A 576 -8.06 -2.56 -21.22
C GLN A 576 -8.46 -1.43 -20.24
N LEU A 577 -9.45 -1.66 -19.39
CA LEU A 577 -9.97 -0.64 -18.46
C LEU A 577 -8.89 -0.14 -17.48
N GLY A 578 -7.98 -1.00 -17.04
CA GLY A 578 -6.86 -0.63 -16.16
C GLY A 578 -5.87 0.35 -16.81
N ALA A 579 -5.56 0.16 -18.09
CA ALA A 579 -4.67 1.05 -18.84
C ALA A 579 -5.32 2.43 -19.05
N LEU A 580 -6.62 2.45 -19.36
CA LEU A 580 -7.40 3.69 -19.45
C LEU A 580 -7.35 4.46 -18.12
N LYS A 581 -7.50 3.76 -16.98
CA LYS A 581 -7.41 4.35 -15.64
C LYS A 581 -6.09 5.04 -15.34
N VAL A 582 -4.98 4.40 -15.70
CA VAL A 582 -3.63 4.97 -15.52
C VAL A 582 -3.43 6.17 -16.46
N LEU A 583 -3.86 6.07 -17.72
CA LEU A 583 -3.75 7.15 -18.69
C LEU A 583 -4.47 8.41 -18.22
N GLY A 584 -5.65 8.27 -17.62
CA GLY A 584 -6.28 9.42 -16.98
C GLY A 584 -5.47 9.90 -15.78
N ALA A 585 -5.07 9.08 -14.81
CA ALA A 585 -4.25 9.57 -13.69
C ALA A 585 -3.07 10.46 -14.15
N MET A 586 -2.41 10.08 -15.25
CA MET A 586 -1.37 10.88 -15.91
C MET A 586 -1.89 12.19 -16.55
N LEU A 587 -2.99 12.16 -17.30
CA LEU A 587 -3.58 13.35 -17.91
C LEU A 587 -4.07 14.37 -16.85
N GLY A 588 -4.49 13.89 -15.69
CA GLY A 588 -4.92 14.74 -14.57
C GLY A 588 -3.74 15.39 -13.88
N LEU A 589 -2.63 14.67 -13.78
CA LEU A 589 -1.35 15.22 -13.33
C LEU A 589 -0.84 16.29 -14.30
N ALA A 590 -0.94 16.04 -15.61
CA ALA A 590 -0.60 17.00 -16.64
C ALA A 590 -1.50 18.25 -16.56
N THR A 591 -2.79 18.05 -16.34
CA THR A 591 -3.77 19.13 -16.16
C THR A 591 -3.44 19.96 -14.91
N LEU A 592 -3.23 19.32 -13.75
CA LEU A 592 -2.82 19.99 -12.50
C LEU A 592 -1.50 20.75 -12.65
N THR A 593 -0.55 20.20 -13.41
CA THR A 593 0.71 20.86 -13.73
C THR A 593 0.46 22.10 -14.59
N CYS A 594 -0.25 21.98 -15.70
CA CYS A 594 -0.65 23.11 -16.54
C CYS A 594 -1.39 24.18 -15.74
N VAL A 595 -2.32 23.79 -14.88
CA VAL A 595 -3.05 24.64 -13.93
C VAL A 595 -2.09 25.43 -13.04
N TYR A 596 -1.13 24.76 -12.38
CA TYR A 596 -0.15 25.40 -11.53
C TYR A 596 0.69 26.46 -12.29
N TRP A 597 1.12 26.13 -13.51
CA TRP A 597 1.91 27.02 -14.36
C TRP A 597 1.09 28.18 -14.93
N ILE A 598 -0.18 27.95 -15.24
CA ILE A 598 -1.09 28.94 -15.82
C ILE A 598 -1.67 29.86 -14.74
N ALA A 599 -1.65 29.53 -13.45
CA ALA A 599 -2.36 30.27 -12.40
C ALA A 599 -1.70 31.53 -11.76
N PRO A 600 -0.69 32.25 -12.31
CA PRO A 600 -0.19 33.44 -11.60
C PRO A 600 -1.18 34.64 -11.55
N ASN A 601 -2.29 34.65 -12.31
CA ASN A 601 -3.30 35.73 -12.27
C ASN A 601 -4.74 35.23 -12.03
N VAL A 602 -5.59 36.09 -11.44
CA VAL A 602 -7.03 35.86 -11.08
C VAL A 602 -7.88 35.22 -12.20
N ARG A 603 -7.67 35.62 -13.47
CA ARG A 603 -8.40 35.03 -14.61
C ARG A 603 -7.96 33.59 -14.91
N GLN A 604 -6.72 33.28 -14.60
CA GLN A 604 -6.13 31.98 -14.83
C GLN A 604 -6.34 31.02 -13.65
N GLY A 605 -6.48 31.53 -12.41
CA GLY A 605 -6.90 30.74 -11.24
C GLY A 605 -8.29 30.11 -11.43
N ARG A 606 -9.22 30.83 -12.04
CA ARG A 606 -10.55 30.30 -12.43
C ARG A 606 -10.44 29.22 -13.51
N LEU A 607 -9.63 29.45 -14.55
CA LEU A 607 -9.37 28.45 -15.57
C LEU A 607 -8.71 27.21 -14.97
N ALA A 608 -7.84 27.40 -13.98
CA ALA A 608 -7.12 26.35 -13.27
C ALA A 608 -8.06 25.43 -12.46
N VAL A 609 -8.93 26.03 -11.63
CA VAL A 609 -9.92 25.29 -10.84
C VAL A 609 -10.98 24.64 -11.74
N ILE A 610 -11.31 25.27 -12.86
CA ILE A 610 -12.18 24.69 -13.89
C ILE A 610 -11.49 23.52 -14.57
N LEU A 611 -10.23 23.61 -15.00
CA LEU A 611 -9.48 22.48 -15.59
C LEU A 611 -9.32 21.31 -14.60
N LEU A 612 -9.19 21.60 -13.30
CA LEU A 612 -9.18 20.61 -12.23
C LEU A 612 -10.57 19.96 -12.01
N ALA A 613 -11.65 20.71 -12.18
CA ALA A 613 -13.03 20.20 -12.11
C ALA A 613 -13.49 19.52 -13.42
N LEU A 614 -12.94 19.94 -14.55
CA LEU A 614 -13.09 19.42 -15.91
C LEU A 614 -12.12 18.26 -16.19
N ASN A 615 -11.43 17.77 -15.16
CA ASN A 615 -10.32 16.85 -15.30
C ASN A 615 -10.70 15.75 -16.29
N PRO A 616 -10.12 15.72 -17.51
CA PRO A 616 -10.50 14.79 -18.56
C PRO A 616 -10.36 13.33 -18.09
N VAL A 617 -9.61 13.13 -17.02
CA VAL A 617 -9.45 11.89 -16.26
C VAL A 617 -10.76 11.34 -15.73
N PHE A 618 -11.61 12.13 -15.09
CA PHE A 618 -12.95 11.64 -14.72
C PHE A 618 -13.78 11.29 -15.98
N LEU A 619 -13.53 11.99 -17.09
CA LEU A 619 -14.09 11.72 -18.43
C LEU A 619 -13.65 10.35 -19.01
N PHE A 620 -12.55 9.76 -18.53
CA PHE A 620 -11.94 8.56 -19.12
C PHE A 620 -11.66 7.40 -18.13
N THR A 621 -11.73 7.60 -16.80
CA THR A 621 -11.14 6.64 -15.84
C THR A 621 -11.97 6.23 -14.64
N SER A 622 -13.02 6.94 -14.24
CA SER A 622 -13.83 6.51 -13.07
C SER A 622 -14.98 5.63 -13.51
N GLY A 623 -14.75 4.38 -13.92
CA GLY A 623 -15.84 3.46 -14.30
C GLY A 623 -16.82 3.96 -15.36
N SER A 624 -16.52 5.07 -16.02
CA SER A 624 -17.50 5.84 -16.77
C SER A 624 -17.13 5.79 -18.23
N ALA A 625 -17.63 4.73 -18.86
CA ALA A 625 -18.31 4.92 -20.12
C ALA A 625 -19.48 5.95 -20.02
N VAL A 626 -19.77 6.54 -18.85
CA VAL A 626 -20.92 7.41 -18.53
C VAL A 626 -20.59 8.91 -18.59
N VAL A 627 -21.55 9.61 -19.17
CA VAL A 627 -21.68 11.04 -19.50
C VAL A 627 -21.43 12.10 -18.44
N GLU A 628 -21.32 11.78 -17.16
CA GLU A 628 -21.32 12.83 -16.13
C GLU A 628 -20.22 13.89 -16.29
N PRO A 629 -19.04 13.57 -16.85
CA PRO A 629 -17.99 14.56 -17.11
C PRO A 629 -18.27 15.45 -18.33
N LEU A 630 -18.98 14.96 -19.36
CA LEU A 630 -19.46 15.80 -20.48
C LEU A 630 -20.54 16.78 -19.98
N MET A 631 -21.49 16.30 -19.16
CA MET A 631 -22.47 17.15 -18.48
C MET A 631 -21.77 18.20 -17.61
N THR A 632 -20.77 17.80 -16.81
CA THR A 632 -19.94 18.70 -15.99
C THR A 632 -19.22 19.73 -16.87
N ALA A 633 -18.73 19.32 -18.04
CA ALA A 633 -18.07 20.22 -19.00
C ALA A 633 -19.02 21.22 -19.64
N LEU A 634 -20.21 20.78 -20.06
CA LEU A 634 -21.24 21.64 -20.61
C LEU A 634 -21.79 22.61 -19.57
N LEU A 635 -22.00 22.18 -18.32
CA LEU A 635 -22.41 23.05 -17.21
C LEU A 635 -21.30 24.04 -16.81
N ALA A 636 -20.02 23.63 -16.84
CA ALA A 636 -18.89 24.54 -16.61
C ALA A 636 -18.75 25.57 -17.75
N GLY A 637 -18.92 25.14 -19.01
CA GLY A 637 -18.97 26.01 -20.17
C GLY A 637 -20.14 27.00 -20.10
N ALA A 638 -21.32 26.53 -19.68
CA ALA A 638 -22.48 27.37 -19.43
C ALA A 638 -22.19 28.43 -18.35
N SER A 639 -21.52 28.01 -17.29
CA SER A 639 -21.09 28.89 -16.21
C SER A 639 -20.12 29.97 -16.68
N LEU A 640 -19.11 29.61 -17.48
CA LEU A 640 -18.13 30.53 -18.06
C LEU A 640 -18.80 31.53 -19.01
N ALA A 641 -19.74 31.07 -19.83
CA ALA A 641 -20.52 31.91 -20.71
C ALA A 641 -21.37 32.91 -19.90
N ALA A 642 -21.99 32.47 -18.79
CA ALA A 642 -22.76 33.33 -17.89
C ALA A 642 -21.87 34.39 -17.22
N ILE A 643 -20.68 34.02 -16.74
CA ILE A 643 -19.68 34.96 -16.17
C ILE A 643 -19.27 36.02 -17.20
N LYS A 644 -19.11 35.63 -18.48
CA LYS A 644 -18.82 36.55 -19.60
C LYS A 644 -20.06 37.31 -20.10
N ARG A 645 -21.19 37.25 -19.38
CA ARG A 645 -22.49 37.84 -19.73
C ARG A 645 -23.04 37.36 -21.09
N LYS A 646 -22.57 36.23 -21.62
CA LYS A 646 -23.07 35.58 -22.84
C LYS A 646 -24.22 34.62 -22.52
N MET A 647 -25.33 35.15 -22.01
CA MET A 647 -26.44 34.35 -21.49
C MET A 647 -27.09 33.40 -22.51
N ARG A 648 -27.08 33.76 -23.81
CA ARG A 648 -27.59 32.88 -24.90
C ARG A 648 -26.75 31.60 -25.04
N LEU A 649 -25.43 31.74 -25.01
CA LEU A 649 -24.50 30.60 -25.05
C LEU A 649 -24.58 29.79 -23.75
N ALA A 650 -24.76 30.47 -22.60
CA ALA A 650 -24.93 29.79 -21.31
C ALA A 650 -26.18 28.91 -21.29
N ALA A 651 -27.31 29.42 -21.78
CA ALA A 651 -28.56 28.67 -21.88
C ALA A 651 -28.44 27.48 -22.85
N LEU A 652 -27.80 27.66 -24.01
CA LEU A 652 -27.56 26.58 -24.97
C LEU A 652 -26.70 25.46 -24.37
N LEU A 653 -25.59 25.80 -23.71
CA LEU A 653 -24.69 24.81 -23.10
C LEU A 653 -25.37 24.08 -21.93
N ALA A 654 -26.18 24.77 -21.13
CA ALA A 654 -26.99 24.14 -20.09
C ALA A 654 -28.07 23.20 -20.64
N ALA A 655 -28.72 23.58 -21.76
CA ALA A 655 -29.68 22.72 -22.46
C ALA A 655 -29.01 21.48 -23.05
N LEU A 656 -27.84 21.62 -23.66
CA LEU A 656 -27.03 20.49 -24.13
C LEU A 656 -26.64 19.56 -22.98
N ALA A 657 -26.27 20.11 -21.80
CA ALA A 657 -25.99 19.32 -20.61
C ALA A 657 -27.20 18.47 -20.17
N ALA A 658 -28.41 19.00 -20.34
CA ALA A 658 -29.66 18.31 -20.04
C ALA A 658 -29.91 17.09 -20.92
N VAL A 659 -29.61 17.23 -22.21
CA VAL A 659 -29.75 16.16 -23.19
C VAL A 659 -28.73 15.06 -22.91
N THR A 660 -27.57 15.42 -22.35
CA THR A 660 -26.53 14.45 -22.05
C THR A 660 -26.82 13.55 -20.85
N ALA A 661 -27.60 13.97 -19.84
CA ALA A 661 -27.74 13.20 -18.58
C ALA A 661 -29.17 13.08 -18.04
N THR A 662 -29.54 11.86 -17.61
CA THR A 662 -30.83 11.48 -16.98
C THR A 662 -31.18 12.28 -15.72
N LYS A 663 -30.20 12.88 -15.05
CA LYS A 663 -30.35 13.55 -13.74
C LYS A 663 -30.26 15.08 -13.81
N ALA A 664 -29.94 15.65 -14.97
CA ALA A 664 -29.76 17.08 -15.15
C ALA A 664 -31.07 17.89 -15.11
N TRP A 665 -32.24 17.22 -15.23
CA TRP A 665 -33.55 17.87 -15.21
C TRP A 665 -33.88 18.56 -13.87
N ILE A 666 -33.42 18.04 -12.73
CA ILE A 666 -33.64 18.67 -11.42
C ILE A 666 -32.97 20.04 -11.37
N TRP A 667 -31.75 20.13 -11.92
CA TRP A 667 -30.98 21.38 -11.95
C TRP A 667 -31.64 22.43 -12.85
N ILE A 668 -32.19 22.01 -13.98
CA ILE A 668 -32.89 22.90 -14.92
C ILE A 668 -34.26 23.28 -14.42
N GLY A 669 -35.01 22.34 -13.83
CA GLY A 669 -36.27 22.63 -13.14
C GLY A 669 -36.07 23.68 -12.04
N ALA A 670 -34.98 23.60 -11.28
CA ALA A 670 -34.60 24.62 -10.31
C ALA A 670 -34.26 25.97 -10.98
N ALA A 671 -33.45 25.98 -12.05
CA ALA A 671 -33.12 27.19 -12.80
C ALA A 671 -34.36 27.88 -13.40
N VAL A 672 -35.32 27.10 -13.89
CA VAL A 672 -36.57 27.57 -14.48
C VAL A 672 -37.54 28.05 -13.41
N GLY A 673 -37.66 27.34 -12.29
CA GLY A 673 -38.46 27.77 -11.14
C GLY A 673 -38.02 29.14 -10.62
N VAL A 674 -36.70 29.40 -10.58
CA VAL A 674 -36.15 30.72 -10.23
C VAL A 674 -36.57 31.79 -11.25
N LEU A 675 -36.51 31.49 -12.56
CA LEU A 675 -36.94 32.41 -13.62
C LEU A 675 -38.44 32.71 -13.57
N VAL A 676 -39.29 31.71 -13.30
CA VAL A 676 -40.75 31.86 -13.17
C VAL A 676 -41.09 32.68 -11.93
N LEU A 677 -40.47 32.39 -10.79
CA LEU A 677 -40.65 33.16 -9.56
C LEU A 677 -40.29 34.63 -9.76
N GLU A 678 -39.21 34.92 -10.48
CA GLU A 678 -38.82 36.30 -10.82
C GLU A 678 -39.87 37.00 -11.69
N GLN A 679 -40.50 36.31 -12.64
CA GLN A 679 -41.58 36.89 -13.45
C GLN A 679 -42.81 37.22 -12.61
N VAL A 680 -43.18 36.33 -11.70
CA VAL A 680 -44.28 36.57 -10.76
C VAL A 680 -43.96 37.76 -9.85
N VAL A 681 -42.75 37.83 -9.29
CA VAL A 681 -42.31 38.94 -8.43
C VAL A 681 -42.19 40.26 -9.20
N ALA A 682 -41.74 40.24 -10.46
CA ALA A 682 -41.64 41.42 -11.32
C ALA A 682 -43.04 41.93 -11.72
N GLY A 683 -43.97 41.03 -12.03
CA GLY A 683 -45.38 41.34 -12.27
C GLY A 683 -46.08 41.95 -11.06
N LEU A 684 -45.81 41.43 -9.86
CA LEU A 684 -46.31 41.98 -8.60
C LEU A 684 -45.77 43.38 -8.28
N ARG A 685 -44.59 43.74 -8.79
CA ARG A 685 -43.91 45.03 -8.50
C ARG A 685 -44.12 46.14 -9.54
N LYS A 686 -44.97 45.93 -10.57
CA LYS A 686 -45.32 46.93 -11.62
C LYS A 686 -44.11 47.71 -12.18
N ARG A 687 -42.97 47.06 -12.42
CA ARG A 687 -41.82 47.70 -13.12
C ARG A 687 -41.90 47.45 -14.62
N SER A 688 -41.61 48.47 -15.43
CA SER A 688 -41.67 48.38 -16.90
C SER A 688 -40.84 47.22 -17.41
N ALA A 689 -41.48 46.32 -18.15
CA ALA A 689 -40.85 45.19 -18.81
C ALA A 689 -39.79 45.68 -19.79
N HIS A 690 -38.51 45.46 -19.47
CA HIS A 690 -37.44 45.49 -20.46
C HIS A 690 -37.10 44.05 -20.87
N SER A 691 -37.16 43.87 -22.20
CA SER A 691 -36.84 42.75 -23.08
C SER A 691 -36.45 41.42 -22.45
N ILE A 692 -37.15 40.37 -22.88
CA ILE A 692 -36.86 38.96 -22.75
C ILE A 692 -35.76 38.56 -23.76
N PRO A 693 -34.57 38.07 -23.35
CA PRO A 693 -33.72 37.32 -24.28
C PRO A 693 -33.28 35.96 -23.73
N ALA A 694 -33.44 35.68 -22.43
CA ALA A 694 -33.07 34.40 -21.81
C ALA A 694 -34.26 33.42 -21.78
N ALA A 695 -35.47 33.90 -21.44
CA ALA A 695 -36.66 33.04 -21.39
C ALA A 695 -37.08 32.53 -22.78
N ALA A 696 -36.82 33.30 -23.86
CA ALA A 696 -37.11 32.89 -25.23
C ALA A 696 -36.30 31.68 -25.71
N TRP A 697 -35.14 31.39 -25.10
CA TRP A 697 -34.36 30.17 -25.35
C TRP A 697 -34.65 29.07 -24.34
N ALA A 698 -35.04 29.44 -23.11
CA ALA A 698 -35.42 28.49 -22.08
C ALA A 698 -36.67 27.70 -22.49
N VAL A 699 -37.68 28.32 -23.12
CA VAL A 699 -38.95 27.66 -23.47
C VAL A 699 -38.80 26.60 -24.58
N PRO A 700 -38.10 26.85 -25.72
CA PRO A 700 -37.83 25.80 -26.70
C PRO A 700 -36.88 24.73 -26.18
N ALA A 701 -35.89 25.09 -25.36
CA ALA A 701 -35.03 24.12 -24.69
C ALA A 701 -35.82 23.27 -23.68
N LEU A 702 -36.79 23.85 -22.98
CA LEU A 702 -37.73 23.16 -22.09
C LEU A 702 -38.66 22.25 -22.88
N ALA A 703 -39.17 22.72 -24.02
CA ALA A 703 -40.03 21.94 -24.89
C ALA A 703 -39.24 20.77 -25.52
N LEU A 704 -37.99 20.99 -25.92
CA LEU A 704 -37.09 19.93 -26.38
C LEU A 704 -36.72 18.97 -25.25
N LEU A 705 -36.46 19.46 -24.04
CA LEU A 705 -36.25 18.62 -22.84
C LEU A 705 -37.49 17.81 -22.51
N VAL A 706 -38.66 18.44 -22.56
CA VAL A 706 -39.94 17.80 -22.28
C VAL A 706 -40.25 16.77 -23.38
N VAL A 707 -39.95 17.06 -24.64
CA VAL A 707 -40.16 16.13 -25.76
C VAL A 707 -39.10 15.01 -25.80
N LEU A 708 -37.87 15.25 -25.36
CA LEU A 708 -36.80 14.24 -25.33
C LEU A 708 -36.79 13.39 -24.04
N GLN A 709 -37.18 13.95 -22.89
CA GLN A 709 -37.33 13.21 -21.62
C GLN A 709 -38.73 12.65 -21.40
N PHE A 710 -39.78 13.30 -21.95
CA PHE A 710 -41.18 12.86 -21.86
C PHE A 710 -41.80 12.56 -23.23
N GLY A 711 -40.99 12.26 -24.25
CA GLY A 711 -41.48 11.87 -25.59
C GLY A 711 -42.40 10.66 -25.51
N TYR A 712 -43.71 10.92 -25.46
CA TYR A 712 -44.79 9.96 -25.68
C TYR A 712 -44.67 8.64 -24.88
N LEU A 713 -44.90 8.77 -23.55
CA LEU A 713 -45.30 7.73 -22.58
C LEU A 713 -44.33 6.54 -22.30
N PRO A 714 -43.10 6.82 -21.84
CA PRO A 714 -42.44 5.97 -20.84
C PRO A 714 -41.89 6.79 -19.64
N ALA A 715 -42.68 7.72 -19.09
CA ALA A 715 -42.34 8.51 -17.89
C ALA A 715 -42.17 7.68 -16.60
N THR A 716 -42.37 6.37 -16.65
CA THR A 716 -42.05 5.42 -15.60
C THR A 716 -40.55 5.12 -15.51
N HIS A 717 -39.75 5.24 -16.57
CA HIS A 717 -38.42 4.60 -16.61
C HIS A 717 -37.31 5.23 -15.76
N SER A 718 -37.21 6.56 -15.57
CA SER A 718 -36.15 7.14 -14.72
C SER A 718 -36.44 6.99 -13.22
N LEU A 719 -37.71 7.08 -12.82
CA LEU A 719 -38.14 6.80 -11.45
C LEU A 719 -38.16 5.29 -11.18
N ALA A 720 -38.59 4.48 -12.15
CA ALA A 720 -38.51 3.02 -12.08
C ALA A 720 -37.05 2.58 -11.99
N ARG A 721 -36.13 3.12 -12.82
CA ARG A 721 -34.69 2.84 -12.75
C ARG A 721 -34.08 3.29 -11.43
N GLY A 722 -34.42 4.49 -10.94
CA GLY A 722 -33.98 4.94 -9.61
C GLY A 722 -34.51 4.03 -8.50
N SER A 723 -35.76 3.59 -8.60
CA SER A 723 -36.38 2.68 -7.64
C SER A 723 -35.82 1.26 -7.72
N THR A 724 -35.51 0.74 -8.90
CA THR A 724 -34.88 -0.57 -9.08
C THR A 724 -33.43 -0.53 -8.64
N GLU A 725 -32.68 0.54 -8.93
CA GLU A 725 -31.34 0.76 -8.38
C GLU A 725 -31.35 0.82 -6.85
N VAL A 726 -32.32 1.51 -6.24
CA VAL A 726 -32.46 1.56 -4.77
C VAL A 726 -32.90 0.22 -4.20
N LEU A 727 -33.90 -0.45 -4.78
CA LEU A 727 -34.35 -1.78 -4.35
C LEU A 727 -33.22 -2.78 -4.46
N SER A 728 -32.47 -2.70 -5.55
CA SER A 728 -31.30 -3.52 -5.81
C SER A 728 -30.16 -3.24 -4.84
N ALA A 729 -29.85 -1.97 -4.60
CA ALA A 729 -28.81 -1.57 -3.66
C ALA A 729 -29.20 -1.84 -2.19
N ALA A 730 -30.49 -1.73 -1.84
CA ALA A 730 -31.02 -2.06 -0.52
C ALA A 730 -31.03 -3.57 -0.28
N ALA A 731 -31.46 -4.37 -1.26
CA ALA A 731 -31.42 -5.84 -1.17
C ALA A 731 -30.00 -6.41 -1.15
N ARG A 732 -29.04 -5.73 -1.80
CA ARG A 732 -27.60 -6.02 -1.71
C ARG A 732 -26.94 -5.68 -0.37
N GLY A 733 -27.67 -5.06 0.58
CA GLY A 733 -27.10 -4.56 1.84
C GLY A 733 -26.19 -3.33 1.68
N SER A 734 -26.11 -2.76 0.47
CA SER A 734 -25.22 -1.63 0.12
C SER A 734 -25.80 -0.25 0.45
N VAL A 735 -27.07 -0.19 0.87
CA VAL A 735 -27.75 1.03 1.30
C VAL A 735 -28.05 0.96 2.78
N ALA A 736 -27.60 1.96 3.54
CA ALA A 736 -27.83 1.99 4.97
C ALA A 736 -29.33 1.99 5.33
N ALA A 737 -29.68 1.33 6.44
CA ALA A 737 -31.07 1.08 6.83
C ALA A 737 -31.87 2.36 7.16
N THR A 738 -31.21 3.40 7.68
CA THR A 738 -31.87 4.65 8.08
C THR A 738 -31.53 5.80 7.14
N GLY A 739 -32.46 6.76 6.99
CA GLY A 739 -32.24 7.96 6.16
C GLY A 739 -31.00 8.75 6.60
N ILE A 740 -30.72 8.83 7.90
CA ILE A 740 -29.53 9.48 8.44
C ILE A 740 -28.26 8.73 8.02
N ALA A 741 -28.25 7.41 8.13
CA ALA A 741 -27.08 6.62 7.73
C ALA A 741 -26.82 6.71 6.21
N ARG A 742 -27.87 6.84 5.37
CA ARG A 742 -27.73 7.10 3.92
C ARG A 742 -27.11 8.46 3.63
N LEU A 743 -27.50 9.48 4.39
CA LEU A 743 -26.91 10.82 4.30
C LEU A 743 -25.45 10.83 4.77
N VAL A 744 -25.13 10.12 5.84
CA VAL A 744 -23.77 9.95 6.34
C VAL A 744 -22.92 9.19 5.32
N GLN A 745 -23.45 8.12 4.71
CA GLN A 745 -22.78 7.38 3.63
C GLN A 745 -22.49 8.29 2.44
N LEU A 746 -23.48 9.05 1.95
CA LEU A 746 -23.25 10.05 0.90
C LEU A 746 -22.18 11.08 1.32
N ALA A 747 -22.21 11.55 2.57
CA ALA A 747 -21.25 12.51 3.10
C ALA A 747 -19.85 11.92 3.31
N THR A 748 -19.67 10.64 3.62
CA THR A 748 -18.35 10.03 3.77
C THR A 748 -17.77 9.60 2.41
N SER A 749 -18.60 9.07 1.51
CA SER A 749 -18.19 8.68 0.15
C SER A 749 -17.78 9.88 -0.70
N TYR A 750 -18.50 11.01 -0.58
CA TYR A 750 -18.21 12.22 -1.36
C TYR A 750 -17.47 13.30 -0.55
N GLY A 751 -17.83 13.46 0.73
CA GLY A 751 -17.36 14.59 1.54
C GLY A 751 -15.85 14.60 1.71
N LEU A 752 -15.15 13.47 1.85
CA LEU A 752 -13.69 13.51 2.04
C LEU A 752 -12.92 14.08 0.82
N ALA A 753 -13.35 13.82 -0.41
CA ALA A 753 -12.73 14.37 -1.62
C ALA A 753 -13.22 15.79 -1.98
N ALA A 754 -14.49 16.10 -1.71
CA ALA A 754 -15.11 17.35 -2.13
C ALA A 754 -15.29 18.38 -1.00
N LEU A 755 -14.96 18.04 0.25
CA LEU A 755 -14.95 18.94 1.41
C LEU A 755 -14.21 20.25 1.12
N PRO A 756 -13.01 20.24 0.48
CA PRO A 756 -12.33 21.48 0.13
C PRO A 756 -13.13 22.35 -0.85
N LEU A 757 -13.77 21.75 -1.86
CA LEU A 757 -14.62 22.47 -2.81
C LEU A 757 -15.88 23.03 -2.14
N PHE A 758 -16.46 22.31 -1.19
CA PHE A 758 -17.61 22.77 -0.41
C PHE A 758 -17.23 23.91 0.55
N ALA A 759 -16.17 23.73 1.34
CA ALA A 759 -15.70 24.73 2.30
C ALA A 759 -15.27 26.03 1.60
N LEU A 760 -14.41 25.91 0.57
CA LEU A 760 -14.00 27.07 -0.24
C LEU A 760 -15.16 27.64 -1.06
N GLY A 761 -16.08 26.79 -1.52
CA GLY A 761 -17.30 27.19 -2.22
C GLY A 761 -18.22 28.05 -1.36
N ILE A 762 -18.42 27.70 -0.09
CA ILE A 762 -19.22 28.51 0.86
C ILE A 762 -18.56 29.87 1.10
N VAL A 763 -17.24 29.90 1.32
CA VAL A 763 -16.48 31.15 1.47
C VAL A 763 -16.61 32.02 0.20
N GLY A 764 -16.53 31.38 -0.97
CA GLY A 764 -16.74 32.02 -2.27
C GLY A 764 -18.14 32.62 -2.43
N LEU A 765 -19.17 31.88 -2.01
CA LEU A 765 -20.57 32.29 -2.07
C LEU A 765 -20.84 33.49 -1.16
N VAL A 766 -20.40 33.42 0.09
CA VAL A 766 -20.51 34.54 1.06
C VAL A 766 -19.77 35.78 0.53
N GLY A 767 -18.59 35.58 -0.07
CA GLY A 767 -17.83 36.64 -0.71
C GLY A 767 -18.54 37.26 -1.91
N ALA A 768 -19.22 36.44 -2.74
CA ALA A 768 -19.98 36.90 -3.89
C ALA A 768 -21.24 37.69 -3.49
N ILE A 769 -21.95 37.25 -2.44
CA ILE A 769 -23.15 37.92 -1.90
C ILE A 769 -22.77 39.29 -1.30
N ARG A 770 -21.66 39.38 -0.56
CA ARG A 770 -21.24 40.62 0.11
C ARG A 770 -20.75 41.71 -0.86
N ARG A 771 -20.29 41.36 -2.07
CA ARG A 771 -19.79 42.30 -3.08
C ARG A 771 -20.20 41.87 -4.50
N PRO A 772 -21.44 42.17 -4.91
CA PRO A 772 -22.04 41.63 -6.14
C PRO A 772 -21.35 42.03 -7.45
N GLU A 773 -20.47 43.05 -7.44
CA GLU A 773 -19.83 43.57 -8.64
C GLU A 773 -18.68 42.71 -9.20
N THR A 774 -18.11 41.78 -8.40
CA THR A 774 -16.80 41.18 -8.73
C THR A 774 -16.81 39.66 -8.99
N ALA A 775 -17.96 39.01 -8.81
CA ALA A 775 -18.18 37.60 -9.18
C ALA A 775 -19.50 37.45 -9.95
N GLY A 776 -19.46 37.68 -11.26
CA GLY A 776 -20.54 37.31 -12.19
C GLY A 776 -21.83 38.14 -12.13
N GLY A 777 -21.94 39.13 -11.25
CA GLY A 777 -23.14 39.94 -11.09
C GLY A 777 -24.35 39.14 -10.57
N PRO A 778 -25.50 39.79 -10.39
CA PRO A 778 -26.73 39.13 -9.93
C PRO A 778 -27.13 37.94 -10.81
N ALA A 779 -26.85 38.00 -12.11
CA ALA A 779 -27.23 36.98 -13.09
C ALA A 779 -26.55 35.61 -12.86
N VAL A 780 -25.28 35.57 -12.47
CA VAL A 780 -24.56 34.29 -12.25
C VAL A 780 -25.00 33.62 -10.95
N ILE A 781 -25.22 34.40 -9.88
CA ILE A 781 -25.77 33.86 -8.63
C ILE A 781 -27.15 33.22 -8.88
N ARG A 782 -28.00 33.89 -9.67
CA ARG A 782 -29.36 33.44 -9.99
C ARG A 782 -29.41 32.24 -10.92
N PHE A 783 -28.57 32.21 -11.96
CA PHE A 783 -28.62 31.17 -12.99
C PHE A 783 -27.80 29.93 -12.65
N LEU A 784 -26.83 30.03 -11.74
CA LEU A 784 -25.86 28.97 -11.50
C LEU A 784 -25.83 28.49 -10.04
N HIS A 785 -25.60 29.41 -9.09
CA HIS A 785 -25.36 29.03 -7.70
C HIS A 785 -26.66 28.66 -6.95
N VAL A 786 -27.75 29.40 -7.17
CA VAL A 786 -29.06 29.07 -6.58
C VAL A 786 -29.60 27.72 -7.09
N PRO A 787 -29.61 27.44 -8.41
CA PRO A 787 -30.03 26.13 -8.92
C PRO A 787 -29.15 24.98 -8.42
N ALA A 788 -27.83 25.18 -8.29
CA ALA A 788 -26.94 24.17 -7.71
C ALA A 788 -27.27 23.89 -6.23
N LEU A 789 -27.61 24.92 -5.44
CA LEU A 789 -28.02 24.75 -4.05
C LEU A 789 -29.35 24.00 -3.94
N VAL A 790 -30.36 24.39 -4.73
CA VAL A 790 -31.66 23.71 -4.78
C VAL A 790 -31.48 22.25 -5.20
N TYR A 791 -30.68 22.00 -6.23
CA TYR A 791 -30.36 20.66 -6.69
C TYR A 791 -29.72 19.81 -5.58
N LEU A 792 -28.70 20.34 -4.89
CA LEU A 792 -28.07 19.65 -3.75
C LEU A 792 -29.07 19.34 -2.64
N THR A 793 -29.89 20.31 -2.24
CA THR A 793 -30.92 20.11 -1.20
C THR A 793 -31.92 19.02 -1.61
N THR A 794 -32.38 19.03 -2.87
CA THR A 794 -33.29 18.02 -3.40
C THR A 794 -32.66 16.63 -3.43
N VAL A 795 -31.40 16.51 -3.87
CA VAL A 795 -30.67 15.24 -3.89
C VAL A 795 -30.51 14.68 -2.47
N PHE A 796 -30.06 15.48 -1.51
CA PHE A 796 -29.92 15.03 -0.12
C PHE A 796 -31.28 14.62 0.46
N ALA A 797 -32.36 15.36 0.17
CA ALA A 797 -33.70 14.98 0.60
C ALA A 797 -34.16 13.65 -0.01
N LEU A 798 -33.94 13.42 -1.32
CA LEU A 798 -34.28 12.17 -2.00
C LEU A 798 -33.46 10.97 -1.51
N VAL A 799 -32.18 11.16 -1.21
CA VAL A 799 -31.33 10.12 -0.60
C VAL A 799 -31.78 9.79 0.83
N GLY A 800 -32.06 10.81 1.64
CA GLY A 800 -32.60 10.64 2.99
C GLY A 800 -33.97 9.93 2.99
N ALA A 801 -34.83 10.26 2.02
CA ALA A 801 -36.13 9.63 1.81
C ALA A 801 -36.05 8.22 1.20
N GLY A 802 -34.88 7.78 0.73
CA GLY A 802 -34.72 6.49 0.06
C GLY A 802 -35.26 6.41 -1.36
N ALA A 803 -35.49 7.56 -2.00
CA ALA A 803 -35.83 7.58 -3.42
C ALA A 803 -34.59 7.41 -4.31
N TYR A 804 -33.40 7.80 -3.81
CA TYR A 804 -32.09 7.62 -4.45
C TYR A 804 -31.09 6.93 -3.54
N THR A 805 -30.09 6.29 -4.15
CA THR A 805 -28.94 5.69 -3.45
C THR A 805 -28.01 6.76 -2.87
N GLY A 806 -27.19 6.43 -1.88
CA GLY A 806 -26.15 7.34 -1.35
C GLY A 806 -24.97 7.59 -2.31
N SER A 807 -25.17 7.46 -3.62
CA SER A 807 -24.11 7.56 -4.62
C SER A 807 -23.66 9.01 -4.83
N HIS A 808 -22.34 9.22 -4.89
CA HIS A 808 -21.74 10.52 -5.12
C HIS A 808 -22.10 11.12 -6.51
N ARG A 809 -22.56 10.30 -7.46
CA ARG A 809 -22.91 10.73 -8.82
C ARG A 809 -24.04 11.77 -8.87
N TYR A 810 -24.92 11.77 -7.87
CA TYR A 810 -25.96 12.77 -7.77
C TYR A 810 -25.42 14.16 -7.46
N LEU A 811 -24.13 14.34 -7.21
CA LEU A 811 -23.53 15.62 -6.85
C LEU A 811 -22.77 16.29 -8.01
N TYR A 812 -22.52 15.55 -9.11
CA TYR A 812 -21.80 16.06 -10.29
C TYR A 812 -22.38 17.35 -10.89
N PRO A 813 -23.71 17.52 -11.04
CA PRO A 813 -24.27 18.77 -11.59
C PRO A 813 -23.96 20.04 -10.77
N ALA A 814 -23.68 19.88 -9.47
CA ALA A 814 -23.35 21.01 -8.60
C ALA A 814 -21.85 21.34 -8.58
N LEU A 815 -20.97 20.43 -9.00
CA LEU A 815 -19.51 20.60 -8.94
C LEU A 815 -19.00 21.83 -9.70
N PRO A 816 -19.41 22.13 -10.95
CA PRO A 816 -18.95 23.33 -11.66
C PRO A 816 -19.24 24.61 -10.89
N SER A 817 -20.42 24.67 -10.27
CA SER A 817 -20.87 25.82 -9.48
C SER A 817 -20.04 25.99 -8.21
N LEU A 818 -19.77 24.90 -7.49
CA LEU A 818 -18.93 24.88 -6.29
C LEU A 818 -17.47 25.20 -6.62
N ALA A 819 -16.94 24.66 -7.71
CA ALA A 819 -15.59 24.92 -8.19
C ALA A 819 -15.38 26.40 -8.54
N LEU A 820 -16.36 27.05 -9.18
CA LEU A 820 -16.29 28.47 -9.49
C LEU A 820 -16.34 29.37 -8.25
N LEU A 821 -17.14 28.99 -7.25
CA LEU A 821 -17.14 29.69 -5.96
C LEU A 821 -15.83 29.48 -5.22
N ALA A 822 -15.32 28.26 -5.19
CA ALA A 822 -14.01 27.95 -4.61
C ALA A 822 -12.91 28.77 -5.29
N ALA A 823 -12.89 28.83 -6.63
CA ALA A 823 -11.98 29.68 -7.38
C ALA A 823 -12.08 31.16 -6.97
N ALA A 824 -13.30 31.68 -6.80
CA ALA A 824 -13.52 33.06 -6.36
C ALA A 824 -13.06 33.33 -4.91
N ALA A 825 -13.02 32.31 -4.05
CA ALA A 825 -12.42 32.38 -2.72
C ALA A 825 -10.88 32.38 -2.81
N LEU A 826 -10.32 31.48 -3.63
CA LEU A 826 -8.89 31.33 -3.86
C LEU A 826 -8.25 32.61 -4.45
N ASP A 827 -8.95 33.25 -5.40
CA ASP A 827 -8.53 34.51 -6.04
C ASP A 827 -8.31 35.66 -5.04
N ARG A 828 -9.05 35.67 -3.93
CA ARG A 828 -9.10 36.80 -2.99
C ARG A 828 -8.25 36.60 -1.74
N GLN A 829 -7.93 35.35 -1.39
CA GLN A 829 -7.21 35.00 -0.17
C GLN A 829 -6.08 33.99 -0.46
N PRO A 830 -4.93 34.43 -1.02
CA PRO A 830 -3.84 33.53 -1.46
C PRO A 830 -3.18 32.74 -0.32
N ALA A 831 -3.35 33.17 0.94
CA ALA A 831 -2.95 32.40 2.11
C ALA A 831 -3.91 31.22 2.38
N VAL A 832 -5.22 31.47 2.30
CA VAL A 832 -6.26 30.43 2.41
C VAL A 832 -6.19 29.46 1.24
N ALA A 833 -5.78 29.92 0.06
CA ALA A 833 -5.54 29.07 -1.09
C ALA A 833 -4.40 28.07 -0.89
N ARG A 834 -3.27 28.51 -0.33
CA ARG A 834 -2.12 27.63 -0.04
C ARG A 834 -2.45 26.63 1.06
N VAL A 835 -3.13 27.06 2.11
CA VAL A 835 -3.57 26.18 3.21
C VAL A 835 -4.62 25.19 2.72
N GLY A 836 -5.61 25.64 1.94
CA GLY A 836 -6.68 24.80 1.39
C GLY A 836 -6.17 23.76 0.39
N ALA A 837 -5.23 24.11 -0.48
CA ALA A 837 -4.59 23.16 -1.40
C ALA A 837 -3.75 22.11 -0.66
N ALA A 838 -2.98 22.53 0.36
CA ALA A 838 -2.21 21.61 1.19
C ALA A 838 -3.11 20.67 2.01
N ALA A 839 -4.19 21.20 2.61
CA ALA A 839 -5.16 20.41 3.37
C ALA A 839 -5.94 19.43 2.47
N ALA A 840 -6.32 19.83 1.26
CA ALA A 840 -6.96 18.95 0.28
C ALA A 840 -6.02 17.80 -0.14
N GLY A 841 -4.75 18.11 -0.44
CA GLY A 841 -3.74 17.10 -0.76
C GLY A 841 -3.47 16.15 0.41
N ALA A 842 -3.44 16.66 1.64
CA ALA A 842 -3.28 15.84 2.85
C ALA A 842 -4.50 14.95 3.12
N LEU A 843 -5.73 15.46 2.92
CA LEU A 843 -6.96 14.66 3.03
C LEU A 843 -7.02 13.54 1.98
N LEU A 844 -6.62 13.83 0.74
CA LEU A 844 -6.49 12.83 -0.31
C LEU A 844 -5.44 11.75 0.04
N ALA A 845 -4.33 12.14 0.67
CA ALA A 845 -3.26 11.22 1.06
C ALA A 845 -3.58 10.34 2.28
N VAL A 846 -4.23 10.91 3.30
CA VAL A 846 -4.44 10.23 4.59
C VAL A 846 -5.78 9.50 4.67
N ALA A 847 -6.85 10.03 4.06
CA ALA A 847 -8.20 9.50 4.24
C ALA A 847 -8.69 8.64 3.07
N PHE A 848 -8.16 8.83 1.86
CA PHE A 848 -8.75 8.27 0.64
C PHE A 848 -8.31 6.83 0.37
N LEU A 849 -7.01 6.54 0.48
CA LEU A 849 -6.46 5.24 0.08
C LEU A 849 -6.95 4.05 0.93
N PRO A 850 -7.00 4.13 2.28
CA PRO A 850 -7.50 3.02 3.10
C PRO A 850 -9.01 2.78 2.90
N VAL A 851 -9.78 3.84 2.70
CA VAL A 851 -11.23 3.76 2.46
C VAL A 851 -11.51 3.10 1.10
N PHE A 852 -10.80 3.51 0.05
CA PHE A 852 -10.92 2.89 -1.28
C PHE A 852 -10.44 1.45 -1.30
N PHE A 853 -9.35 1.13 -0.60
CA PHE A 853 -8.88 -0.24 -0.46
C PHE A 853 -9.96 -1.14 0.16
N ASN A 854 -10.60 -0.69 1.24
CA ASN A 854 -11.66 -1.45 1.91
C ASN A 854 -12.90 -1.64 1.02
N PHE A 855 -13.28 -0.62 0.24
CA PHE A 855 -14.38 -0.76 -0.72
C PHE A 855 -14.03 -1.70 -1.88
N ALA A 856 -12.82 -1.61 -2.43
CA ALA A 856 -12.35 -2.48 -3.51
C ALA A 856 -12.30 -3.95 -3.05
N ALA A 857 -11.84 -4.20 -1.81
CA ALA A 857 -11.82 -5.53 -1.20
C ALA A 857 -13.23 -6.15 -1.07
N GLY A 858 -14.28 -5.33 -1.00
CA GLY A 858 -15.67 -5.77 -0.99
C GLY A 858 -16.08 -6.56 -2.25
N ASN A 859 -15.38 -6.39 -3.38
CA ASN A 859 -15.71 -7.10 -4.63
C ASN A 859 -14.91 -8.40 -4.83
N ASN A 860 -14.01 -8.77 -3.91
CA ASN A 860 -13.10 -9.92 -4.11
C ASN A 860 -13.82 -11.23 -4.45
N GLY A 861 -14.96 -11.52 -3.79
CA GLY A 861 -15.75 -12.72 -4.06
C GLY A 861 -16.35 -12.75 -5.48
N LEU A 862 -16.82 -11.60 -5.99
CA LEU A 862 -17.32 -11.46 -7.36
C LEU A 862 -16.20 -11.57 -8.40
N ILE A 863 -15.03 -10.99 -8.10
CA ILE A 863 -13.84 -11.10 -8.95
C ILE A 863 -13.41 -12.57 -9.07
N ALA A 864 -13.35 -13.27 -7.94
CA ALA A 864 -13.04 -14.70 -7.90
C ALA A 864 -14.06 -15.54 -8.69
N ALA A 865 -15.37 -15.24 -8.56
CA ALA A 865 -16.42 -15.92 -9.32
C ALA A 865 -16.31 -15.64 -10.83
N GLY A 866 -16.01 -14.40 -11.23
CA GLY A 866 -15.77 -14.03 -12.62
C GLY A 866 -14.58 -14.78 -13.23
N HIS A 867 -13.45 -14.83 -12.54
CA HIS A 867 -12.28 -15.59 -12.99
C HIS A 867 -12.56 -17.09 -13.08
N ALA A 868 -13.32 -17.65 -12.15
CA ALA A 868 -13.73 -19.05 -12.21
C ALA A 868 -14.59 -19.32 -13.46
N ALA A 869 -15.53 -18.42 -13.78
CA ALA A 869 -16.38 -18.53 -14.98
C ALA A 869 -15.65 -18.30 -16.32
N ALA A 870 -14.41 -17.79 -16.32
CA ALA A 870 -13.65 -17.50 -17.55
C ALA A 870 -13.18 -18.74 -18.32
N GLY A 871 -13.02 -19.89 -17.66
CA GLY A 871 -12.46 -21.12 -18.26
C GLY A 871 -13.43 -22.00 -19.06
N GLN A 872 -14.67 -21.56 -19.28
CA GLN A 872 -15.73 -22.35 -19.90
C GLN A 872 -16.19 -21.68 -21.20
N ASN A 873 -16.14 -22.39 -22.33
CA ASN A 873 -16.72 -21.90 -23.59
C ASN A 873 -18.25 -21.82 -23.46
N GLY A 874 -18.95 -20.91 -24.15
CA GLY A 874 -20.42 -20.79 -24.14
C GLY A 874 -20.95 -19.53 -23.46
N MET A 875 -22.27 -19.45 -23.23
CA MET A 875 -22.91 -18.27 -22.62
C MET A 875 -22.80 -18.31 -21.08
N LEU A 876 -22.58 -17.14 -20.46
CA LEU A 876 -22.57 -16.92 -19.02
C LEU A 876 -23.86 -16.21 -18.62
N ILE A 877 -24.60 -16.80 -17.68
CA ILE A 877 -25.71 -16.12 -17.01
C ILE A 877 -25.21 -15.51 -15.70
N THR A 878 -25.27 -14.19 -15.59
CA THR A 878 -24.92 -13.46 -14.35
C THR A 878 -25.69 -12.15 -14.25
N ASP A 879 -26.05 -11.74 -13.04
CA ASP A 879 -26.64 -10.42 -12.77
C ASP A 879 -25.60 -9.41 -12.23
N SER A 880 -24.32 -9.81 -12.09
CA SER A 880 -23.25 -8.95 -11.61
C SER A 880 -22.37 -8.44 -12.76
N PRO A 881 -22.30 -7.11 -12.97
CA PRO A 881 -21.36 -6.52 -13.92
C PRO A 881 -19.88 -6.79 -13.62
N VAL A 882 -19.52 -7.01 -12.34
CA VAL A 882 -18.14 -7.33 -11.94
C VAL A 882 -17.77 -8.73 -12.44
N VAL A 883 -18.64 -9.71 -12.22
CA VAL A 883 -18.46 -11.08 -12.71
C VAL A 883 -18.36 -11.08 -14.24
N ALA A 884 -19.27 -10.37 -14.91
CA ALA A 884 -19.23 -10.19 -16.36
C ALA A 884 -17.87 -9.64 -16.83
N TYR A 885 -17.33 -8.62 -16.14
CA TYR A 885 -16.05 -8.03 -16.52
C TYR A 885 -14.87 -8.99 -16.33
N TYR A 886 -14.74 -9.61 -15.16
CA TYR A 886 -13.61 -10.49 -14.82
C TYR A 886 -13.71 -11.89 -15.46
N SER A 887 -14.85 -12.22 -16.08
CA SER A 887 -15.00 -13.43 -16.91
C SER A 887 -14.27 -13.33 -18.25
N HIS A 888 -13.94 -12.12 -18.72
CA HIS A 888 -13.32 -11.86 -20.02
C HIS A 888 -14.09 -12.41 -21.25
N ARG A 889 -15.37 -12.79 -21.09
CA ARG A 889 -16.23 -13.28 -22.18
C ARG A 889 -16.75 -12.15 -23.05
N GLN A 890 -16.94 -12.41 -24.34
CA GLN A 890 -17.45 -11.38 -25.24
C GLN A 890 -18.84 -10.91 -24.79
N PRO A 891 -19.22 -9.62 -25.01
CA PRO A 891 -20.53 -9.13 -24.60
C PRO A 891 -21.73 -9.90 -25.18
N ALA A 892 -21.54 -10.60 -26.30
CA ALA A 892 -22.56 -11.48 -26.91
C ALA A 892 -22.73 -12.82 -26.17
N GLU A 893 -21.76 -13.20 -25.34
CA GLU A 893 -21.73 -14.45 -24.55
C GLU A 893 -22.15 -14.22 -23.10
N ILE A 894 -22.64 -13.03 -22.77
CA ILE A 894 -23.05 -12.64 -21.42
C ILE A 894 -24.52 -12.24 -21.48
N ALA A 895 -25.35 -12.86 -20.64
CA ALA A 895 -26.74 -12.50 -20.48
C ALA A 895 -27.15 -12.48 -19.00
N GLY A 896 -28.10 -11.63 -18.65
CA GLY A 896 -28.67 -11.57 -17.31
C GLY A 896 -29.76 -12.59 -17.08
N SER A 897 -30.12 -12.81 -15.81
CA SER A 897 -31.10 -13.84 -15.46
C SER A 897 -32.51 -13.51 -15.94
N GLN A 898 -32.82 -12.26 -16.25
CA GLN A 898 -34.13 -11.82 -16.71
C GLN A 898 -34.54 -12.41 -18.07
N VAL A 899 -33.58 -12.90 -18.86
CA VAL A 899 -33.87 -13.58 -20.14
C VAL A 899 -34.48 -14.97 -19.92
N LEU A 900 -34.27 -15.59 -18.76
CA LEU A 900 -34.77 -16.93 -18.46
C LEU A 900 -36.33 -16.96 -18.43
N PRO A 901 -36.99 -17.96 -19.01
CA PRO A 901 -38.42 -18.20 -18.82
C PRO A 901 -38.83 -18.31 -17.33
N PRO A 902 -40.07 -17.91 -16.96
CA PRO A 902 -40.53 -17.89 -15.57
C PRO A 902 -40.82 -19.28 -14.96
N ASP A 903 -40.59 -20.36 -15.71
CA ASP A 903 -40.72 -21.75 -15.25
C ASP A 903 -39.36 -22.44 -15.26
N ARG A 904 -39.05 -23.22 -14.22
CA ARG A 904 -37.74 -23.86 -14.04
C ARG A 904 -37.39 -24.82 -15.18
N ARG A 905 -38.33 -25.64 -15.67
CA ARG A 905 -38.07 -26.59 -16.75
C ARG A 905 -37.87 -25.86 -18.07
N LEU A 906 -38.71 -24.86 -18.34
CA LEU A 906 -38.53 -24.00 -19.51
C LEU A 906 -37.20 -23.24 -19.45
N ALA A 907 -36.77 -22.78 -18.28
CA ALA A 907 -35.49 -22.13 -18.09
C ALA A 907 -34.30 -23.05 -18.38
N VAL A 908 -34.31 -24.28 -17.85
CA VAL A 908 -33.26 -25.28 -18.14
C VAL A 908 -33.23 -25.64 -19.63
N SER A 909 -34.39 -25.86 -20.26
CA SER A 909 -34.46 -26.14 -21.70
C SER A 909 -33.96 -24.97 -22.55
N TRP A 910 -34.24 -23.73 -22.14
CA TRP A 910 -33.76 -22.52 -22.79
C TRP A 910 -32.25 -22.38 -22.63
N MET A 911 -31.71 -22.64 -21.44
CA MET A 911 -30.28 -22.61 -21.15
C MET A 911 -29.51 -23.62 -22.02
N SER A 912 -30.05 -24.82 -22.17
CA SER A 912 -29.48 -25.85 -23.06
C SER A 912 -29.54 -25.43 -24.53
N ALA A 913 -30.68 -24.90 -25.00
CA ALA A 913 -30.85 -24.46 -26.38
C ALA A 913 -29.96 -23.26 -26.77
N ASN A 914 -29.57 -22.43 -25.80
CA ASN A 914 -28.74 -21.24 -26.02
C ASN A 914 -27.28 -21.42 -25.57
N GLY A 915 -26.84 -22.65 -25.30
CA GLY A 915 -25.44 -22.97 -25.00
C GLY A 915 -24.90 -22.28 -23.73
N VAL A 916 -25.71 -22.17 -22.68
CA VAL A 916 -25.26 -21.66 -21.38
C VAL A 916 -24.39 -22.71 -20.70
N ASN A 917 -23.17 -22.34 -20.29
CA ASN A 917 -22.25 -23.27 -19.64
C ASN A 917 -21.87 -22.85 -18.22
N ALA A 918 -22.13 -21.60 -17.83
CA ALA A 918 -21.90 -21.11 -16.47
C ALA A 918 -23.06 -20.22 -16.01
N LEU A 919 -23.41 -20.36 -14.73
CA LEU A 919 -24.40 -19.57 -14.03
C LEU A 919 -23.78 -19.04 -12.73
N VAL A 920 -23.66 -17.73 -12.59
CA VAL A 920 -23.23 -17.08 -11.34
C VAL A 920 -24.41 -16.37 -10.72
N LEU A 921 -24.80 -16.85 -9.55
CA LEU A 921 -25.95 -16.42 -8.77
C LEU A 921 -25.53 -15.46 -7.66
N GLU A 922 -26.23 -14.34 -7.56
CA GLU A 922 -26.25 -13.50 -6.37
C GLU A 922 -27.53 -13.79 -5.58
N GLY A 923 -27.42 -14.08 -4.28
CA GLY A 923 -28.54 -14.42 -3.38
C GLY A 923 -29.50 -13.26 -3.10
N ILE A 924 -30.08 -12.68 -4.15
CA ILE A 924 -30.96 -11.51 -4.14
C ILE A 924 -32.35 -11.95 -4.62
N SER A 925 -33.35 -11.78 -3.77
CA SER A 925 -34.67 -12.42 -3.92
C SER A 925 -35.47 -12.05 -5.16
N TYR A 926 -35.22 -10.90 -5.79
CA TYR A 926 -35.93 -10.45 -6.99
C TYR A 926 -35.19 -10.77 -8.30
N TYR A 927 -33.97 -11.33 -8.25
CA TYR A 927 -33.30 -11.83 -9.44
C TYR A 927 -33.95 -13.13 -9.91
N ARG A 928 -34.10 -13.26 -11.23
CA ARG A 928 -34.91 -14.32 -11.81
C ARG A 928 -34.27 -15.68 -11.56
N ALA A 929 -32.95 -15.79 -11.70
CA ALA A 929 -32.24 -17.03 -11.44
C ALA A 929 -32.36 -17.47 -9.97
N THR A 930 -32.30 -16.53 -9.02
CA THR A 930 -32.48 -16.80 -7.58
C THR A 930 -33.88 -17.32 -7.26
N SER A 931 -34.91 -16.79 -7.92
CA SER A 931 -36.29 -17.26 -7.76
C SER A 931 -36.56 -18.63 -8.42
N LEU A 932 -35.91 -18.91 -9.55
CA LEU A 932 -36.07 -20.17 -10.31
C LEU A 932 -35.29 -21.34 -9.70
N PHE A 933 -34.14 -21.03 -9.07
CA PHE A 933 -33.20 -22.00 -8.52
C PHE A 933 -32.90 -21.72 -7.04
N PRO A 934 -33.89 -21.89 -6.14
CA PRO A 934 -33.73 -21.62 -4.70
C PRO A 934 -32.72 -22.55 -4.01
N ASP A 935 -32.56 -23.76 -4.55
CA ASP A 935 -31.54 -24.75 -4.18
C ASP A 935 -30.13 -24.23 -4.47
N LEU A 936 -29.87 -23.74 -5.68
CA LEU A 936 -28.58 -23.12 -6.04
C LEU A 936 -28.34 -21.83 -5.23
N ALA A 937 -29.38 -21.04 -4.97
CA ALA A 937 -29.29 -19.84 -4.14
C ALA A 937 -28.99 -20.12 -2.66
N SER A 938 -29.10 -21.38 -2.23
CA SER A 938 -28.73 -21.83 -0.87
C SER A 938 -27.33 -22.46 -0.79
N GLY A 939 -26.59 -22.46 -1.90
CA GLY A 939 -25.26 -23.07 -2.00
C GLY A 939 -25.28 -24.56 -2.36
N HIS A 940 -26.46 -25.16 -2.56
CA HIS A 940 -26.60 -26.59 -2.89
C HIS A 940 -26.71 -26.78 -4.41
N ALA A 941 -25.70 -27.42 -5.02
CA ALA A 941 -25.76 -27.81 -6.42
C ALA A 941 -26.83 -28.90 -6.64
N SER A 942 -27.59 -28.79 -7.73
CA SER A 942 -28.61 -29.76 -8.12
C SER A 942 -28.59 -29.99 -9.64
N PRO A 943 -28.84 -31.21 -10.14
CA PRO A 943 -28.82 -31.45 -11.58
C PRO A 943 -29.76 -30.51 -12.36
N PRO A 944 -29.32 -30.01 -13.53
CA PRO A 944 -28.05 -30.28 -14.22
C PRO A 944 -26.86 -29.37 -13.85
N PHE A 945 -26.91 -28.69 -12.70
CA PHE A 945 -25.88 -27.75 -12.26
C PHE A 945 -24.84 -28.40 -11.36
N GLY A 946 -23.55 -28.16 -11.63
CA GLY A 946 -22.43 -28.54 -10.77
C GLY A 946 -21.74 -27.32 -10.17
N PRO A 947 -21.06 -27.41 -9.02
CA PRO A 947 -20.33 -26.29 -8.45
C PRO A 947 -19.14 -25.92 -9.34
N LEU A 948 -18.96 -24.63 -9.56
CA LEU A 948 -17.80 -24.09 -10.27
C LEU A 948 -16.82 -23.65 -9.19
N GLY A 949 -15.97 -24.56 -8.70
CA GLY A 949 -15.02 -24.35 -7.60
C GLY A 949 -15.64 -24.29 -6.19
N GLU A 950 -14.80 -23.97 -5.18
CA GLU A 950 -15.23 -23.89 -3.78
C GLU A 950 -16.10 -22.66 -3.52
N GLN A 951 -17.37 -22.88 -3.19
CA GLN A 951 -18.37 -21.82 -3.01
C GLN A 951 -18.00 -20.81 -1.91
N ALA A 952 -17.20 -21.21 -0.92
CA ALA A 952 -16.71 -20.34 0.15
C ALA A 952 -15.83 -19.18 -0.37
N HIS A 953 -15.14 -19.36 -1.49
CA HIS A 953 -14.25 -18.34 -2.07
C HIS A 953 -14.99 -17.20 -2.79
N TYR A 954 -16.25 -17.41 -3.13
CA TYR A 954 -17.04 -16.41 -3.87
C TYR A 954 -17.79 -15.44 -2.96
N GLN A 955 -17.78 -15.67 -1.64
CA GLN A 955 -18.55 -14.88 -0.69
C GLN A 955 -18.09 -13.42 -0.64
N VAL A 956 -19.05 -12.51 -0.49
CA VAL A 956 -18.84 -11.06 -0.52
C VAL A 956 -19.10 -10.46 0.87
N ALA A 957 -18.21 -9.56 1.30
CA ALA A 957 -18.40 -8.79 2.53
C ALA A 957 -19.66 -7.91 2.41
N GLY A 958 -20.59 -8.04 3.37
CA GLY A 958 -21.87 -7.32 3.35
C GLY A 958 -23.12 -8.20 3.38
N GLY A 959 -22.96 -9.52 3.47
CA GLY A 959 -24.07 -10.45 3.76
C GLY A 959 -24.84 -10.96 2.53
N LYS A 960 -24.34 -10.72 1.32
CA LYS A 960 -24.88 -11.33 0.09
C LYS A 960 -24.10 -12.60 -0.24
N PRO A 961 -24.75 -13.78 -0.29
CA PRO A 961 -24.07 -14.98 -0.73
C PRO A 961 -23.98 -14.98 -2.26
N VAL A 962 -22.81 -15.35 -2.77
CA VAL A 962 -22.56 -15.48 -4.21
C VAL A 962 -22.16 -16.92 -4.47
N PHE A 963 -22.71 -17.50 -5.52
CA PHE A 963 -22.46 -18.89 -5.89
C PHE A 963 -22.21 -19.00 -7.39
N ALA A 964 -21.28 -19.87 -7.79
CA ALA A 964 -20.92 -20.08 -9.18
C ALA A 964 -21.12 -21.55 -9.54
N TYR A 965 -21.81 -21.80 -10.65
CA TYR A 965 -22.18 -23.15 -11.10
C TYR A 965 -21.85 -23.36 -12.58
N ARG A 966 -21.39 -24.57 -12.92
CA ARG A 966 -21.35 -25.10 -14.29
C ARG A 966 -22.74 -25.65 -14.67
N PHE A 967 -23.15 -25.46 -15.91
CA PHE A 967 -24.38 -26.05 -16.45
C PHE A 967 -24.03 -27.22 -17.37
N GLY A 968 -24.52 -28.41 -17.05
CA GLY A 968 -24.41 -29.63 -17.87
C GLY A 968 -25.71 -29.95 -18.62
N SER A 969 -25.74 -31.05 -19.36
CA SER A 969 -27.00 -31.53 -19.97
C SER A 969 -27.86 -32.27 -18.94
N GLU A 970 -29.20 -32.22 -19.10
CA GLU A 970 -30.21 -32.61 -18.09
C GLU A 970 -30.07 -34.03 -17.50
N LEU A 971 -29.29 -34.93 -18.11
CA LEU A 971 -29.33 -36.38 -17.82
C LEU A 971 -27.95 -37.07 -17.74
N GLN A 972 -26.86 -36.31 -17.71
CA GLN A 972 -25.51 -36.88 -17.64
C GLN A 972 -25.12 -37.42 -16.27
N THR A 973 -25.84 -37.07 -15.20
CA THR A 973 -25.48 -37.40 -13.82
C THR A 973 -26.71 -37.86 -13.03
N GLN A 974 -26.64 -39.04 -12.41
CA GLN A 974 -27.69 -39.63 -11.58
C GLN A 974 -27.18 -39.90 -10.16
N SER A 975 -27.84 -39.37 -9.14
CA SER A 975 -27.47 -39.63 -7.75
C SER A 975 -27.78 -41.08 -7.36
N ILE A 976 -26.81 -41.77 -6.77
CA ILE A 976 -26.98 -43.11 -6.19
C ILE A 976 -27.40 -42.95 -4.72
N TYR A 977 -26.70 -42.09 -3.97
CA TYR A 977 -27.04 -41.68 -2.60
C TYR A 977 -26.43 -40.28 -2.30
N PRO A 978 -26.81 -39.60 -1.19
CA PRO A 978 -26.36 -38.23 -0.92
C PRO A 978 -24.84 -38.07 -0.98
N GLY A 979 -24.38 -37.15 -1.84
CA GLY A 979 -22.95 -36.87 -2.05
C GLY A 979 -22.24 -37.76 -3.07
N VAL A 980 -22.91 -38.77 -3.63
CA VAL A 980 -22.35 -39.68 -4.66
C VAL A 980 -23.32 -39.85 -5.83
N ALA A 981 -22.82 -39.59 -7.04
CA ALA A 981 -23.55 -39.74 -8.29
C ALA A 981 -22.77 -40.61 -9.30
N ALA A 982 -23.46 -41.07 -10.33
CA ALA A 982 -22.87 -41.75 -11.48
C ALA A 982 -23.14 -40.93 -12.74
N CYS A 983 -22.14 -40.80 -13.61
CA CYS A 983 -22.23 -40.08 -14.87
C CYS A 983 -21.55 -40.86 -16.01
N ILE A 984 -21.88 -40.49 -17.26
CA ILE A 984 -21.25 -41.08 -18.46
C ILE A 984 -20.18 -40.18 -19.08
N GLU A 985 -20.24 -38.89 -18.79
CA GLU A 985 -19.23 -37.93 -19.20
C GLU A 985 -18.34 -37.58 -18.01
N GLY A 986 -17.03 -37.72 -18.23
CA GLY A 986 -16.02 -37.25 -17.32
C GLY A 986 -15.19 -36.12 -17.93
N ASP A 987 -14.71 -35.19 -17.12
CA ASP A 987 -13.70 -34.20 -17.47
C ASP A 987 -12.43 -34.96 -17.88
N THR A 988 -12.13 -34.97 -19.18
CA THR A 988 -10.92 -35.60 -19.73
C THR A 988 -9.71 -34.72 -19.42
N GLY A 989 -9.41 -34.57 -18.14
CA GLY A 989 -8.31 -33.76 -17.61
C GLY A 989 -7.16 -34.64 -17.13
N THR A 990 -6.24 -34.96 -18.06
CA THR A 990 -4.90 -35.57 -17.84
C THR A 990 -4.84 -37.07 -17.47
N GLY A 991 -3.98 -37.83 -18.16
CA GLY A 991 -3.74 -39.27 -17.94
C GLY A 991 -3.49 -40.05 -19.25
N LYS A 992 -2.85 -41.23 -19.18
CA LYS A 992 -2.44 -42.02 -20.36
C LYS A 992 -3.58 -42.77 -21.09
N THR A 993 -4.73 -42.94 -20.46
CA THR A 993 -5.93 -43.62 -21.01
C THR A 993 -7.09 -42.66 -21.22
N ALA A 994 -6.84 -41.35 -21.10
CA ALA A 994 -7.88 -40.33 -21.21
C ALA A 994 -8.60 -40.31 -22.57
N PHE A 995 -7.99 -40.87 -23.62
CA PHE A 995 -8.59 -41.01 -24.95
C PHE A 995 -9.48 -42.25 -25.11
N LEU A 996 -9.48 -43.19 -24.14
CA LEU A 996 -10.37 -44.35 -24.17
C LEU A 996 -11.81 -43.91 -23.90
N ALA A 997 -12.75 -44.55 -24.61
CA ALA A 997 -14.17 -44.36 -24.35
C ALA A 997 -14.54 -44.97 -23.00
N LYS A 998 -14.75 -44.13 -21.98
CA LYS A 998 -15.18 -44.57 -20.64
C LYS A 998 -16.66 -44.97 -20.63
N GLY A 999 -17.02 -45.88 -19.72
CA GLY A 999 -18.41 -46.26 -19.43
C GLY A 999 -19.07 -45.33 -18.43
N VAL A 1000 -19.49 -45.87 -17.29
CA VAL A 1000 -20.01 -45.07 -16.18
C VAL A 1000 -18.89 -44.72 -15.21
N VAL A 1001 -18.83 -43.46 -14.79
CA VAL A 1001 -17.89 -42.90 -13.80
C VAL A 1001 -18.67 -42.51 -12.54
N LEU A 1002 -18.05 -42.63 -11.37
CA LEU A 1002 -18.61 -42.12 -10.12
C LEU A 1002 -18.14 -40.68 -9.88
N GLU A 1003 -19.02 -39.83 -9.36
CA GLU A 1003 -18.74 -38.45 -8.94
C GLU A 1003 -19.07 -38.34 -7.44
N VAL A 1004 -18.09 -37.93 -6.62
CA VAL A 1004 -18.23 -37.75 -5.17
C VAL A 1004 -18.03 -36.29 -4.85
N ALA A 1005 -19.03 -35.68 -4.19
CA ALA A 1005 -19.05 -34.25 -3.85
C ALA A 1005 -18.81 -33.31 -5.06
N GLY A 1006 -19.20 -33.72 -6.27
CA GLY A 1006 -19.00 -32.94 -7.50
C GLY A 1006 -17.62 -33.13 -8.16
N VAL A 1007 -16.80 -34.08 -7.68
CA VAL A 1007 -15.50 -34.42 -8.24
C VAL A 1007 -15.54 -35.84 -8.78
N GLU A 1008 -15.06 -36.03 -10.00
CA GLU A 1008 -14.96 -37.36 -10.60
C GLU A 1008 -13.96 -38.24 -9.88
N VAL A 1009 -14.39 -39.46 -9.64
CA VAL A 1009 -13.67 -40.42 -8.82
C VAL A 1009 -12.89 -41.43 -9.68
N ALA A 1010 -13.14 -41.49 -11.00
CA ALA A 1010 -12.37 -42.28 -11.96
C ALA A 1010 -11.25 -41.47 -12.65
N GLY A 1011 -10.33 -40.93 -11.84
CA GLY A 1011 -9.20 -40.12 -12.29
C GLY A 1011 -8.02 -41.00 -12.74
N GLU A 1012 -7.90 -41.21 -14.06
CA GLU A 1012 -6.87 -41.94 -14.86
C GLU A 1012 -7.29 -43.28 -15.52
N GLY A 1013 -8.60 -43.55 -15.68
CA GLY A 1013 -9.08 -43.78 -17.05
C GLY A 1013 -9.60 -45.12 -17.57
N MET A 1014 -10.27 -45.98 -16.80
CA MET A 1014 -11.45 -46.68 -17.34
C MET A 1014 -12.61 -46.67 -16.34
N GLY A 1015 -13.81 -46.86 -16.88
CA GLY A 1015 -15.08 -46.76 -16.16
C GLY A 1015 -15.71 -48.12 -15.89
N LEU A 1016 -16.91 -48.10 -15.31
CA LEU A 1016 -17.65 -49.31 -15.00
C LEU A 1016 -18.31 -49.88 -16.25
N GLY A 1017 -18.13 -51.19 -16.47
CA GLY A 1017 -18.75 -51.97 -17.54
C GLY A 1017 -18.19 -51.70 -18.93
N VAL A 1018 -16.88 -51.44 -19.07
CA VAL A 1018 -16.24 -51.14 -20.36
C VAL A 1018 -15.78 -52.44 -21.03
N PRO A 1019 -16.23 -52.76 -22.27
CA PRO A 1019 -15.87 -54.02 -22.92
C PRO A 1019 -14.55 -53.93 -23.71
N ILE A 1020 -13.73 -54.99 -23.64
CA ILE A 1020 -12.49 -55.17 -24.40
C ILE A 1020 -12.42 -56.59 -24.99
N VAL A 1021 -11.66 -56.81 -26.05
CA VAL A 1021 -11.58 -58.11 -26.73
C VAL A 1021 -10.13 -58.49 -27.04
N HIS A 1022 -9.73 -59.72 -26.71
CA HIS A 1022 -8.38 -60.21 -26.97
C HIS A 1022 -8.32 -61.01 -28.28
N TYR A 1023 -7.40 -60.62 -29.15
CA TYR A 1023 -7.04 -61.32 -30.37
C TYR A 1023 -5.61 -61.86 -30.28
N ALA A 1024 -5.18 -62.67 -31.26
CA ALA A 1024 -3.83 -63.25 -31.26
C ALA A 1024 -2.71 -62.20 -31.26
N ASP A 1025 -3.00 -60.97 -31.70
CA ASP A 1025 -2.09 -59.84 -31.79
C ASP A 1025 -2.27 -58.81 -30.67
N GLY A 1026 -3.17 -59.01 -29.69
CA GLY A 1026 -3.28 -58.16 -28.49
C GLY A 1026 -4.71 -57.79 -28.08
N TRP A 1027 -4.82 -56.96 -27.04
CA TRP A 1027 -6.10 -56.43 -26.54
C TRP A 1027 -6.59 -55.25 -27.38
N VAL A 1028 -7.88 -55.31 -27.74
CA VAL A 1028 -8.57 -54.29 -28.53
C VAL A 1028 -9.61 -53.58 -27.67
N TYR A 1029 -9.52 -52.26 -27.65
CA TYR A 1029 -10.28 -51.30 -26.87
C TYR A 1029 -11.17 -50.46 -27.77
N SER A 1030 -12.03 -49.66 -27.13
CA SER A 1030 -12.83 -48.66 -27.80
C SER A 1030 -12.29 -47.26 -27.51
N ARG A 1031 -11.91 -46.56 -28.57
CA ARG A 1031 -11.64 -45.13 -28.55
C ARG A 1031 -12.89 -44.35 -28.92
N THR A 1032 -13.71 -44.89 -29.81
CA THR A 1032 -14.97 -44.26 -30.24
C THR A 1032 -16.20 -45.00 -29.70
N ALA A 1033 -17.07 -44.26 -29.00
CA ALA A 1033 -18.34 -44.79 -28.55
C ALA A 1033 -19.47 -43.78 -28.79
N LYS A 1034 -20.67 -44.31 -29.03
CA LYS A 1034 -21.89 -43.51 -29.18
C LYS A 1034 -22.82 -43.81 -28.00
N THR A 1035 -23.29 -42.76 -27.33
CA THR A 1035 -24.27 -42.87 -26.24
C THR A 1035 -25.64 -42.41 -26.73
N ASP A 1036 -26.63 -43.27 -26.59
CA ASP A 1036 -28.05 -42.96 -26.75
C ASP A 1036 -28.70 -42.97 -25.34
N ASP A 1037 -29.36 -41.88 -24.96
CA ASP A 1037 -30.11 -41.79 -23.72
C ASP A 1037 -31.49 -42.45 -23.86
N ILE A 1038 -31.88 -43.28 -22.89
CA ILE A 1038 -33.18 -43.96 -22.85
C ILE A 1038 -33.92 -43.43 -21.60
N PRO A 1039 -34.74 -42.38 -21.74
CA PRO A 1039 -35.39 -41.75 -20.60
C PRO A 1039 -36.40 -42.69 -19.93
N THR A 1040 -36.33 -42.83 -18.61
CA THR A 1040 -37.39 -43.44 -17.79
C THR A 1040 -37.69 -42.58 -16.56
N LEU A 1041 -38.90 -42.72 -15.98
CA LEU A 1041 -39.43 -41.81 -14.95
C LEU A 1041 -38.71 -41.85 -13.59
N THR A 1042 -37.98 -42.93 -13.29
CA THR A 1042 -37.40 -43.20 -11.95
C THR A 1042 -35.96 -43.70 -11.98
N THR A 1043 -35.43 -44.02 -13.15
CA THR A 1043 -34.09 -44.59 -13.33
C THR A 1043 -33.45 -43.98 -14.59
N THR A 1044 -32.16 -43.72 -14.55
CA THR A 1044 -31.47 -43.22 -15.74
C THR A 1044 -30.87 -44.42 -16.46
N THR A 1045 -31.34 -44.68 -17.68
CA THR A 1045 -30.86 -45.77 -18.52
C THR A 1045 -30.11 -45.18 -19.70
N TRP A 1046 -28.84 -45.53 -19.82
CA TRP A 1046 -28.03 -45.12 -20.95
C TRP A 1046 -27.62 -46.33 -21.76
N LYS A 1047 -27.60 -46.17 -23.07
CA LYS A 1047 -27.17 -47.19 -24.01
C LYS A 1047 -25.92 -46.69 -24.71
N ARG A 1048 -24.80 -47.38 -24.53
CA ARG A 1048 -23.52 -47.01 -25.14
C ARG A 1048 -23.06 -48.10 -26.09
N THR A 1049 -22.82 -47.74 -27.35
CA THR A 1049 -22.22 -48.64 -28.35
C THR A 1049 -20.74 -48.32 -28.46
N TYR A 1050 -19.90 -49.27 -28.06
CA TYR A 1050 -18.45 -49.22 -28.16
C TYR A 1050 -18.01 -49.78 -29.50
N THR A 1051 -17.23 -48.99 -30.23
CA THR A 1051 -16.57 -49.43 -31.46
C THR A 1051 -15.15 -49.86 -31.09
N LEU A 1052 -14.77 -51.10 -31.40
CA LEU A 1052 -13.45 -51.66 -31.06
C LEU A 1052 -12.40 -51.24 -32.10
N ASP A 1053 -11.90 -50.01 -31.99
CA ASP A 1053 -11.09 -49.31 -32.99
C ASP A 1053 -9.70 -48.89 -32.50
N GLU A 1054 -9.20 -49.50 -31.43
CA GLU A 1054 -7.87 -49.22 -30.88
C GLU A 1054 -7.24 -50.48 -30.30
N ILE A 1055 -5.96 -50.74 -30.55
CA ILE A 1055 -5.22 -51.89 -30.01
C ILE A 1055 -4.09 -51.40 -29.11
N GLY A 1056 -3.76 -52.15 -28.06
CA GLY A 1056 -2.59 -51.86 -27.24
C GLY A 1056 -2.85 -51.96 -25.75
N GLY A 1057 -2.30 -51.05 -24.95
CA GLY A 1057 -2.45 -51.09 -23.49
C GLY A 1057 -1.81 -52.32 -22.82
N ASP A 1058 -0.99 -53.07 -23.54
CA ASP A 1058 -0.29 -54.26 -23.08
C ASP A 1058 1.23 -54.18 -23.33
N ALA A 1059 1.97 -55.12 -22.76
CA ALA A 1059 3.43 -55.18 -22.91
C ALA A 1059 3.89 -55.41 -24.36
N ALA A 1060 3.06 -56.03 -25.21
CA ALA A 1060 3.39 -56.28 -26.61
C ALA A 1060 3.43 -54.99 -27.44
N HIS A 1061 2.65 -53.98 -27.03
CA HIS A 1061 2.57 -52.65 -27.67
C HIS A 1061 3.26 -51.55 -26.84
N ALA A 1062 4.18 -51.90 -25.94
CA ALA A 1062 4.84 -50.95 -25.04
C ALA A 1062 3.87 -50.06 -24.24
N TYR A 1063 2.66 -50.57 -23.96
CA TYR A 1063 1.55 -49.87 -23.30
C TYR A 1063 1.07 -48.61 -24.02
N ALA A 1064 1.40 -48.44 -25.31
CA ALA A 1064 0.78 -47.46 -26.17
C ALA A 1064 -0.59 -47.97 -26.64
N PHE A 1065 -1.46 -47.05 -27.03
CA PHE A 1065 -2.75 -47.37 -27.65
C PHE A 1065 -2.74 -46.80 -29.06
N ASP A 1066 -2.84 -47.69 -30.03
CA ASP A 1066 -2.72 -47.39 -31.45
C ASP A 1066 -4.08 -47.58 -32.14
N PRO A 1067 -4.63 -46.55 -32.81
CA PRO A 1067 -5.88 -46.68 -33.55
C PRO A 1067 -5.80 -47.73 -34.66
N ILE A 1068 -6.83 -48.56 -34.78
CA ILE A 1068 -6.96 -49.59 -35.81
C ILE A 1068 -8.31 -49.51 -36.53
N GLU A 1069 -8.46 -50.23 -37.63
CA GLU A 1069 -9.78 -50.46 -38.22
C GLU A 1069 -10.65 -51.26 -37.24
N SER A 1070 -11.94 -50.90 -37.15
CA SER A 1070 -12.84 -51.49 -36.17
C SER A 1070 -12.95 -53.01 -36.33
N ARG A 1071 -12.73 -53.74 -35.24
CA ARG A 1071 -12.91 -55.21 -35.18
C ARG A 1071 -14.30 -55.63 -34.72
N GLY A 1072 -15.23 -54.69 -34.60
CA GLY A 1072 -16.59 -54.98 -34.18
C GLY A 1072 -17.16 -53.93 -33.24
N GLN A 1073 -18.40 -54.19 -32.80
CA GLN A 1073 -19.13 -53.32 -31.90
C GLN A 1073 -19.76 -54.12 -30.75
N ILE A 1074 -19.63 -53.57 -29.55
CA ILE A 1074 -20.25 -54.11 -28.33
C ILE A 1074 -21.15 -53.03 -27.75
N GLU A 1075 -22.39 -53.41 -27.46
CA GLU A 1075 -23.39 -52.56 -26.84
C GLU A 1075 -23.40 -52.81 -25.34
N VAL A 1076 -23.39 -51.74 -24.55
CA VAL A 1076 -23.56 -51.81 -23.10
C VAL A 1076 -24.70 -50.89 -22.69
N THR A 1077 -25.68 -51.46 -22.00
CA THR A 1077 -26.76 -50.71 -21.38
C THR A 1077 -26.46 -50.56 -19.90
N TYR A 1078 -26.41 -49.31 -19.44
CA TYR A 1078 -26.25 -48.92 -18.05
C TYR A 1078 -27.61 -48.49 -17.51
N THR A 1079 -27.99 -48.94 -16.31
CA THR A 1079 -29.17 -48.42 -15.61
C THR A 1079 -28.76 -48.07 -14.19
N VAL A 1080 -28.96 -46.82 -13.79
CA VAL A 1080 -28.57 -46.30 -12.48
C VAL A 1080 -29.79 -45.92 -11.67
N ASP A 1081 -29.82 -46.43 -10.45
CA ASP A 1081 -30.87 -46.21 -9.46
C ASP A 1081 -30.28 -46.15 -8.03
N ALA A 1082 -31.14 -46.03 -7.03
CA ALA A 1082 -30.74 -45.97 -5.62
C ALA A 1082 -30.17 -47.30 -5.08
N ILE A 1083 -30.25 -48.39 -5.85
CA ILE A 1083 -29.73 -49.71 -5.50
C ILE A 1083 -28.31 -49.86 -6.05
N GLY A 1084 -28.03 -49.39 -7.27
CA GLY A 1084 -26.68 -49.34 -7.84
C GLY A 1084 -26.65 -49.13 -9.35
N ILE A 1085 -25.61 -49.67 -10.01
CA ILE A 1085 -25.36 -49.57 -11.44
C ILE A 1085 -25.56 -50.95 -12.07
N ARG A 1086 -26.64 -51.13 -12.81
CA ARG A 1086 -26.87 -52.34 -13.62
C ARG A 1086 -26.16 -52.19 -14.96
N VAL A 1087 -25.33 -53.18 -15.30
CA VAL A 1087 -24.61 -53.26 -16.57
C VAL A 1087 -25.15 -54.44 -17.37
N ALA A 1088 -25.51 -54.23 -18.63
CA ALA A 1088 -25.89 -55.28 -19.56
C ALA A 1088 -25.07 -55.15 -20.85
N VAL A 1089 -24.19 -56.11 -21.10
CA VAL A 1089 -23.29 -56.17 -22.25
C VAL A 1089 -23.87 -57.10 -23.29
N LYS A 1090 -23.89 -56.67 -24.56
CA LYS A 1090 -24.38 -57.43 -25.70
C LYS A 1090 -23.44 -57.25 -26.87
N VAL A 1091 -22.96 -58.35 -27.44
CA VAL A 1091 -22.14 -58.31 -28.64
C VAL A 1091 -23.04 -58.04 -29.85
N LEU A 1092 -22.74 -56.97 -30.61
CA LEU A 1092 -23.44 -56.70 -31.88
C LEU A 1092 -22.73 -57.36 -33.05
N SER A 1093 -21.41 -57.20 -33.13
CA SER A 1093 -20.55 -57.84 -34.13
C SER A 1093 -19.11 -57.92 -33.61
N LEU A 1094 -18.41 -59.03 -33.89
CA LEU A 1094 -16.97 -59.18 -33.65
C LEU A 1094 -16.33 -59.89 -34.83
N ALA A 1095 -15.13 -59.44 -35.21
CA ALA A 1095 -14.29 -60.14 -36.18
C ALA A 1095 -13.94 -61.54 -35.64
N PRO A 1096 -13.88 -62.58 -36.50
CA PRO A 1096 -13.56 -63.93 -36.07
C PRO A 1096 -12.11 -64.03 -35.54
N GLY A 1097 -11.85 -64.97 -34.63
CA GLY A 1097 -10.50 -65.25 -34.13
C GLY A 1097 -10.14 -64.59 -32.79
N PHE A 1098 -11.10 -64.00 -32.08
CA PHE A 1098 -10.89 -63.59 -30.69
C PHE A 1098 -10.85 -64.81 -29.75
N THR A 1099 -10.07 -64.71 -28.67
CA THR A 1099 -9.95 -65.78 -27.67
C THR A 1099 -10.74 -65.47 -26.41
N GLU A 1100 -10.84 -64.19 -26.04
CA GLU A 1100 -11.41 -63.75 -24.77
C GLU A 1100 -12.13 -62.40 -24.93
N VAL A 1101 -13.16 -62.17 -24.12
CA VAL A 1101 -13.84 -60.87 -23.99
C VAL A 1101 -13.77 -60.41 -22.54
N GLY A 1102 -13.18 -59.26 -22.31
CA GLY A 1102 -13.10 -58.61 -21.00
C GLY A 1102 -14.22 -57.59 -20.81
N VAL A 1103 -14.76 -57.50 -19.59
CA VAL A 1103 -15.64 -56.40 -19.17
C VAL A 1103 -15.05 -55.78 -17.90
N LEU A 1104 -14.51 -54.59 -18.07
CA LEU A 1104 -13.74 -53.87 -17.05
C LEU A 1104 -14.66 -53.09 -16.11
N ASN A 1105 -14.42 -53.18 -14.81
CA ASN A 1105 -15.10 -52.39 -13.76
C ASN A 1105 -14.09 -51.83 -12.77
N GLU A 1106 -13.36 -50.83 -13.23
CA GLU A 1106 -12.20 -50.29 -12.54
C GLU A 1106 -12.36 -48.83 -12.11
N GLN A 1107 -11.42 -48.39 -11.26
CA GLN A 1107 -11.24 -47.01 -10.87
C GLN A 1107 -9.74 -46.71 -10.68
N SER A 1108 -9.26 -45.54 -11.09
CA SER A 1108 -7.87 -45.14 -10.85
C SER A 1108 -7.67 -44.36 -9.53
N ALA A 1109 -6.54 -44.67 -8.89
CA ALA A 1109 -5.91 -44.16 -7.66
C ALA A 1109 -6.63 -44.30 -6.29
N ALA A 1110 -5.82 -44.72 -5.30
CA ALA A 1110 -6.02 -44.74 -3.84
C ALA A 1110 -7.19 -45.60 -3.28
N PHE A 1111 -6.99 -46.92 -3.30
CA PHE A 1111 -7.73 -47.90 -2.51
C PHE A 1111 -6.83 -48.51 -1.42
N ASN A 1112 -7.38 -48.80 -0.24
CA ASN A 1112 -6.65 -49.35 0.92
C ASN A 1112 -7.49 -50.44 1.63
N ASP A 1113 -6.88 -51.60 1.88
CA ASP A 1113 -7.54 -52.85 2.31
C ASP A 1113 -8.06 -52.85 3.77
N PHE A 1114 -9.06 -53.72 4.02
CA PHE A 1114 -9.53 -54.11 5.36
C PHE A 1114 -9.11 -55.56 5.68
N ALA A 1115 -8.22 -55.70 6.67
CA ALA A 1115 -7.96 -56.97 7.34
C ALA A 1115 -8.90 -57.09 8.56
N ALA A 1116 -10.00 -57.84 8.43
CA ALA A 1116 -10.74 -58.28 9.62
C ALA A 1116 -11.62 -59.52 9.43
N ASP A 1117 -12.26 -59.71 8.27
CA ASP A 1117 -13.22 -60.82 8.13
C ASP A 1117 -12.81 -61.80 7.03
N LYS A 1118 -12.88 -63.10 7.35
CA LYS A 1118 -12.59 -64.25 6.46
C LYS A 1118 -13.55 -64.38 5.27
N SER A 1119 -14.00 -63.26 4.70
CA SER A 1119 -14.79 -63.18 3.47
C SER A 1119 -13.86 -63.27 2.25
N PRO A 1120 -14.32 -63.79 1.10
CA PRO A 1120 -13.53 -63.90 -0.13
C PRO A 1120 -13.16 -62.50 -0.65
N THR A 1121 -12.06 -61.96 -0.14
CA THR A 1121 -11.54 -60.61 -0.39
C THR A 1121 -10.11 -60.79 -0.87
N LEU A 1122 -9.73 -60.13 -1.96
CA LEU A 1122 -8.34 -60.12 -2.43
C LEU A 1122 -7.52 -59.14 -1.56
N VAL A 1123 -6.32 -59.54 -1.10
CA VAL A 1123 -5.52 -58.81 -0.07
C VAL A 1123 -4.02 -58.78 -0.42
N ASP A 1124 -3.33 -57.68 -0.09
CA ASP A 1124 -1.86 -57.50 -0.07
C ASP A 1124 -1.12 -57.71 -1.43
N ARG A 1125 0.15 -58.15 -1.41
CA ARG A 1125 1.07 -58.31 -2.56
C ARG A 1125 0.58 -59.26 -3.67
N ASN A 1126 -0.57 -59.89 -3.47
CA ASN A 1126 -1.26 -60.71 -4.47
C ASN A 1126 -2.14 -59.86 -5.40
N PHE A 1127 -2.33 -58.57 -5.12
CA PHE A 1127 -2.94 -57.62 -6.06
C PHE A 1127 -1.86 -57.17 -7.08
N GLY A 1128 -1.70 -57.98 -8.11
CA GLY A 1128 -0.76 -57.84 -9.24
C GLY A 1128 -1.43 -58.32 -10.54
N ASN A 1129 -0.66 -58.72 -11.56
CA ASN A 1129 -1.19 -59.17 -12.88
C ASN A 1129 -2.43 -60.07 -12.74
N TRP A 1130 -3.60 -59.55 -13.18
CA TRP A 1130 -4.89 -60.24 -13.37
C TRP A 1130 -5.07 -61.52 -12.53
N VAL A 1131 -5.30 -61.40 -11.22
CA VAL A 1131 -5.41 -62.57 -10.34
C VAL A 1131 -6.86 -63.07 -10.27
N PRO A 1132 -7.12 -64.38 -10.51
CA PRO A 1132 -8.46 -64.95 -10.39
C PRO A 1132 -9.04 -64.84 -8.98
N VAL A 1133 -10.28 -64.37 -8.88
CA VAL A 1133 -11.09 -64.37 -7.65
C VAL A 1133 -11.76 -65.72 -7.48
N THR A 1134 -11.59 -66.37 -6.32
CA THR A 1134 -12.11 -67.73 -6.04
C THR A 1134 -13.44 -67.78 -5.30
N GLY A 1135 -14.14 -66.63 -5.16
CA GLY A 1135 -15.39 -66.48 -4.41
C GLY A 1135 -16.64 -66.20 -5.26
N ALA A 1136 -17.82 -66.27 -4.64
CA ALA A 1136 -19.11 -65.99 -5.28
C ALA A 1136 -19.42 -64.48 -5.46
N TRP A 1137 -18.56 -63.59 -4.96
CA TRP A 1137 -18.61 -62.14 -5.11
C TRP A 1137 -17.23 -61.54 -4.74
N ALA A 1138 -16.96 -60.30 -5.14
CA ALA A 1138 -15.79 -59.50 -4.76
C ALA A 1138 -16.17 -58.05 -4.43
N ARG A 1139 -15.37 -57.36 -3.61
CA ARG A 1139 -15.60 -55.97 -3.18
C ARG A 1139 -14.31 -55.16 -3.18
N LEU A 1140 -14.41 -53.88 -3.52
CA LEU A 1140 -13.33 -52.89 -3.53
C LEU A 1140 -13.72 -51.62 -2.73
N GLN A 1141 -12.83 -51.06 -1.89
CA GLN A 1141 -13.14 -49.93 -0.98
C GLN A 1141 -12.06 -48.82 -0.93
N SER A 1142 -12.44 -47.57 -1.18
CA SER A 1142 -11.55 -46.41 -1.16
C SER A 1142 -11.63 -45.66 0.18
N LYS A 1143 -10.49 -45.53 0.87
CA LYS A 1143 -10.40 -44.77 2.14
C LYS A 1143 -10.35 -43.25 1.91
N SER A 1144 -9.81 -42.78 0.80
CA SER A 1144 -9.69 -41.34 0.49
C SER A 1144 -11.01 -40.75 0.02
N LEU A 1145 -11.82 -41.53 -0.69
CA LEU A 1145 -13.05 -41.06 -1.34
C LEU A 1145 -14.32 -41.42 -0.55
N GLY A 1146 -14.22 -42.28 0.46
CA GLY A 1146 -15.36 -42.65 1.31
C GLY A 1146 -16.41 -43.52 0.61
N VAL A 1147 -16.03 -44.25 -0.45
CA VAL A 1147 -16.94 -45.10 -1.26
C VAL A 1147 -16.41 -46.54 -1.35
N GLN A 1148 -17.32 -47.52 -1.37
CA GLN A 1148 -17.04 -48.93 -1.67
C GLN A 1148 -18.03 -49.47 -2.71
N TYR A 1149 -17.61 -50.44 -3.52
CA TYR A 1149 -18.48 -51.14 -4.45
C TYR A 1149 -18.18 -52.65 -4.54
N TRP A 1150 -19.17 -53.45 -4.92
CA TRP A 1150 -19.02 -54.90 -5.05
C TRP A 1150 -19.62 -55.47 -6.34
N LEU A 1151 -19.11 -56.63 -6.75
CA LEU A 1151 -19.49 -57.37 -7.95
C LEU A 1151 -19.81 -58.85 -7.64
N PRO A 1152 -20.88 -59.42 -8.21
CA PRO A 1152 -21.26 -60.82 -8.00
C PRO A 1152 -20.51 -61.79 -8.93
N PHE A 1153 -20.43 -63.08 -8.62
CA PHE A 1153 -19.95 -64.08 -9.58
C PHE A 1153 -20.95 -64.25 -10.74
N ILE A 1154 -20.45 -64.36 -11.97
CA ILE A 1154 -21.25 -64.61 -13.18
C ILE A 1154 -20.88 -65.96 -13.77
N ALA A 1155 -21.86 -66.82 -14.01
CA ALA A 1155 -21.63 -68.13 -14.62
C ALA A 1155 -21.02 -67.99 -16.03
N GLY A 1156 -19.91 -68.68 -16.28
CA GLY A 1156 -19.17 -68.61 -17.55
C GLY A 1156 -18.16 -67.46 -17.65
N ALA A 1157 -18.04 -66.64 -16.60
CA ALA A 1157 -17.01 -65.62 -16.47
C ALA A 1157 -15.96 -66.04 -15.44
N GLN A 1158 -14.69 -65.72 -15.70
CA GLN A 1158 -13.66 -65.64 -14.65
C GLN A 1158 -13.61 -64.21 -14.15
N MET A 1159 -13.69 -64.02 -12.84
CA MET A 1159 -13.54 -62.71 -12.22
C MET A 1159 -12.07 -62.52 -11.85
N HIS A 1160 -11.50 -61.37 -12.20
CA HIS A 1160 -10.13 -61.02 -11.90
C HIS A 1160 -10.08 -59.74 -11.06
N GLY A 1161 -9.11 -59.66 -10.15
CA GLY A 1161 -8.73 -58.41 -9.51
C GLY A 1161 -7.25 -58.15 -9.72
N GLY A 1162 -6.89 -56.89 -10.01
CA GLY A 1162 -5.52 -56.56 -10.36
C GLY A 1162 -5.16 -55.10 -10.17
N ARG A 1163 -3.85 -54.87 -10.02
CA ARG A 1163 -3.17 -53.57 -10.06
C ARG A 1163 -1.82 -53.75 -10.75
N GLU A 1164 -1.53 -52.94 -11.75
CA GLU A 1164 -0.22 -52.95 -12.41
C GLU A 1164 0.64 -51.81 -11.90
N LEU A 1165 1.91 -52.10 -11.63
CA LEU A 1165 2.88 -51.15 -11.08
C LEU A 1165 4.25 -51.47 -11.67
N VAL A 1166 4.42 -51.37 -13.00
CA VAL A 1166 5.74 -51.41 -13.66
C VAL A 1166 5.74 -50.45 -14.89
N PRO A 1167 6.89 -49.83 -15.24
CA PRO A 1167 6.95 -48.76 -16.24
C PRO A 1167 6.43 -49.12 -17.65
N PRO A 1168 5.86 -48.14 -18.38
CA PRO A 1168 5.72 -46.74 -17.99
C PRO A 1168 4.38 -46.56 -17.26
N ASP A 1169 4.45 -46.43 -15.93
CA ASP A 1169 3.39 -46.22 -14.93
C ASP A 1169 1.93 -46.19 -15.43
N PHE A 1170 1.22 -47.28 -15.15
CA PHE A 1170 -0.21 -47.51 -15.36
C PHE A 1170 -0.85 -47.89 -14.02
N ASN A 1171 -1.37 -46.93 -13.23
CA ASN A 1171 -1.85 -47.18 -11.86
C ASN A 1171 -3.35 -47.52 -11.81
N TRP A 1172 -3.73 -48.64 -12.43
CA TRP A 1172 -5.12 -49.14 -12.43
C TRP A 1172 -5.41 -50.04 -11.22
N ALA A 1173 -6.66 -50.03 -10.75
CA ALA A 1173 -7.17 -51.00 -9.78
C ALA A 1173 -8.63 -51.34 -10.11
N GLY A 1174 -8.93 -52.63 -10.32
CA GLY A 1174 -10.24 -53.04 -10.82
C GLY A 1174 -10.70 -54.44 -10.42
N LEU A 1175 -11.98 -54.70 -10.69
CA LEU A 1175 -12.62 -56.01 -10.59
C LEU A 1175 -13.30 -56.32 -11.92
N ASP A 1176 -12.70 -57.20 -12.72
CA ASP A 1176 -13.04 -57.36 -14.13
C ASP A 1176 -13.53 -58.78 -14.42
N TYR A 1177 -14.36 -58.93 -15.44
CA TYR A 1177 -14.79 -60.25 -15.92
C TYR A 1177 -14.12 -60.59 -17.23
N VAL A 1178 -13.54 -61.80 -17.33
CA VAL A 1178 -13.05 -62.38 -18.58
C VAL A 1178 -13.96 -63.54 -18.97
N PHE A 1179 -14.44 -63.51 -20.21
CA PHE A 1179 -15.28 -64.54 -20.79
C PHE A 1179 -14.54 -65.24 -21.93
N GLY A 1180 -14.82 -66.53 -22.12
CA GLY A 1180 -14.25 -67.31 -23.22
C GLY A 1180 -14.84 -66.96 -24.61
N PRO A 1181 -14.40 -67.66 -25.66
CA PRO A 1181 -14.70 -67.30 -27.06
C PRO A 1181 -16.16 -67.52 -27.49
N SER A 1182 -17.00 -68.13 -26.63
CA SER A 1182 -18.44 -68.32 -26.86
C SER A 1182 -19.31 -67.19 -26.30
N PHE A 1183 -18.70 -66.08 -25.84
CA PHE A 1183 -19.41 -64.96 -25.25
C PHE A 1183 -20.35 -64.26 -26.23
N THR A 1184 -21.63 -64.13 -25.86
CA THR A 1184 -22.66 -63.40 -26.64
C THR A 1184 -23.24 -62.21 -25.88
N GLY A 1185 -23.00 -62.12 -24.58
CA GLY A 1185 -23.46 -61.05 -23.70
C GLY A 1185 -23.53 -61.49 -22.23
N THR A 1186 -23.69 -60.52 -21.33
CA THR A 1186 -23.89 -60.75 -19.89
C THR A 1186 -24.65 -59.60 -19.25
N SER A 1187 -25.20 -59.79 -18.06
CA SER A 1187 -25.72 -58.70 -17.25
C SER A 1187 -25.47 -58.93 -15.76
N TYR A 1188 -25.11 -57.86 -15.06
CA TYR A 1188 -24.81 -57.86 -13.64
C TYR A 1188 -25.12 -56.50 -13.01
N VAL A 1189 -25.09 -56.45 -11.68
CA VAL A 1189 -25.34 -55.24 -10.91
C VAL A 1189 -24.12 -54.95 -10.04
N ILE A 1190 -23.64 -53.72 -10.11
CA ILE A 1190 -22.60 -53.16 -9.27
C ILE A 1190 -23.30 -52.35 -8.18
N LEU A 1191 -23.17 -52.75 -6.91
CA LEU A 1191 -23.76 -51.99 -5.81
C LEU A 1191 -22.70 -51.03 -5.25
N VAL A 1192 -23.06 -49.75 -5.13
CA VAL A 1192 -22.18 -48.66 -4.68
C VAL A 1192 -22.72 -48.10 -3.37
N GLN A 1193 -21.88 -48.02 -2.34
CA GLN A 1193 -22.27 -47.61 -0.99
C GLN A 1193 -21.20 -46.74 -0.34
N ALA A 1194 -21.58 -46.02 0.72
CA ALA A 1194 -20.62 -45.31 1.56
C ALA A 1194 -19.67 -46.32 2.22
N ALA A 1195 -18.37 -46.06 2.15
CA ALA A 1195 -17.37 -46.80 2.90
C ALA A 1195 -17.60 -46.53 4.40
N ARG A 1196 -17.98 -47.57 5.16
CA ARG A 1196 -18.11 -47.51 6.62
C ARG A 1196 -16.87 -48.06 7.30
#